data_AF-A0A524JV28-F1
#
_entry.id   AF-A0A524JV28-F1
#
_cell.length_a   1.000
_cell.length_b   1.000
_cell.length_c   1.000
_cell.angle_alpha   90.00
_cell.angle_beta   90.00
_cell.angle_gamma   90.00
#
_symmetry.space_group_name_H-M   'P 1'
#
loop_
_entity.id
_entity.type
_entity.pdbx_description
1 polymer ?
#
loop_
_entity_poly.entity_id
_entity_poly.type
_entity_poly.pdbx_seq_one_letter_code
_entity_poly.pdbx_strand_id
1 'polypeptide(L)'
;RIVSSILKNAVGSDASDIHIEPTEKDLFVRFRVDGVLQKTLTLPKKIQAAVTSRIKILSNMKIDEQRLPQDGRFQIKGDRPVDFRVSTFPTVFGEKVVMRLLDKSQGILTLKQLGLTGRPLEVLEDGIHKAHGMTLVCGPTGSGKTTTLYAILDELNQVGVNIVTLEDPVEYQIPGIYQGQVRSDIGFTFASGLRTIVRQDPDIIMVGEIRDLETAGLAVQAALTGHIVLSTLHTNDAAGAIPRLVDMGVEPFLITSAINAIVAQRLARKICESCKEEVKIDPKTLDEIKKVIADLPEKEKDLILALSKRYVKKAVEDRYPLDLAYSKEMEALFQKYPEDADIGTLYAESIMNLHPWDLFEKDGQPKEWTEPILNTLEQILAKHPEHGGANHFYIHAVESSKTPEKGLTSAEVFDKDLVPNAGHLVHMPSHIYIRTGDYHKGTLSNIRAIAVDSAYVNACNAQGAYPLAYFPHNQHFMAATATLEGNSKWALYAADEVAKNANTQLMKAPEWGTLQHYYTIPFYVYVKFGKWDEILEMTNKVPELDYPQAMLHYARGMAFLGKGQIDKAKAELNSLGILAQNETLKEVTIWNINSVYDLVQIAEKTLRATLLAKEKDFTQSMALLKEAIAIEDDLNYNEPPDWFFSVRHYLGAVQLDAGLNKEAVNTYLKDLENLPKNGWALHGLTAAYAGLKDDVDRKAAEEKFKAAWATADVELTGSKIK
;
A
#
# COMPACT_ATOMS: atom_id res chain seq x y z
N ARG A 1 -30.15 41.96 40.55
CA ARG A 1 -31.01 40.82 40.95
C ARG A 1 -31.41 39.97 39.75
N ILE A 2 -32.15 40.52 38.77
CA ILE A 2 -32.57 39.80 37.54
C ILE A 2 -31.41 39.05 36.85
N VAL A 3 -30.31 39.73 36.53
CA VAL A 3 -29.12 39.10 35.91
C VAL A 3 -28.57 37.94 36.75
N SER A 4 -28.52 38.07 38.08
CA SER A 4 -28.05 36.99 38.96
C SER A 4 -29.00 35.80 38.95
N SER A 5 -30.31 36.01 38.90
CA SER A 5 -31.30 34.93 38.77
C SER A 5 -31.18 34.22 37.42
N ILE A 6 -30.97 34.95 36.33
CA ILE A 6 -30.74 34.36 35.00
C ILE A 6 -29.49 33.45 35.04
N LEU A 7 -28.38 33.95 35.58
CA LEU A 7 -27.13 33.20 35.65
C LEU A 7 -27.25 31.95 36.54
N LYS A 8 -27.87 32.07 37.72
CA LYS A 8 -28.11 30.92 38.62
C LYS A 8 -28.99 29.85 37.96
N ASN A 9 -30.08 30.25 37.30
CA ASN A 9 -30.96 29.31 36.62
C ASN A 9 -30.25 28.62 35.45
N ALA A 10 -29.44 29.35 34.67
CA ALA A 10 -28.68 28.76 33.58
C ALA A 10 -27.69 27.69 34.07
N VAL A 11 -26.97 27.97 35.16
CA VAL A 11 -26.04 26.99 35.79
C VAL A 11 -26.81 25.79 36.34
N GLY A 12 -27.93 26.01 37.03
CA GLY A 12 -28.76 24.93 37.59
C GLY A 12 -29.49 24.09 36.55
N SER A 13 -29.60 24.57 35.31
CA SER A 13 -30.18 23.84 34.17
C SER A 13 -29.13 23.30 33.20
N ASP A 14 -27.84 23.29 33.59
CA ASP A 14 -26.72 22.84 32.76
C ASP A 14 -26.70 23.46 31.34
N ALA A 15 -27.06 24.75 31.24
CA ALA A 15 -27.09 25.45 29.96
C ALA A 15 -25.67 25.74 29.46
N SER A 16 -25.43 25.49 28.17
CA SER A 16 -24.18 25.83 27.46
C SER A 16 -24.10 27.33 27.10
N ASP A 17 -25.21 27.94 26.68
CA ASP A 17 -25.26 29.36 26.33
C ASP A 17 -26.53 30.01 26.90
N ILE A 18 -26.43 31.29 27.27
CA ILE A 18 -27.55 32.19 27.57
C ILE A 18 -27.66 33.20 26.44
N HIS A 19 -28.84 33.31 25.84
CA HIS A 19 -29.17 34.30 24.82
C HIS A 19 -30.15 35.32 25.38
N ILE A 20 -29.78 36.59 25.37
CA ILE A 20 -30.64 37.72 25.74
C ILE A 20 -30.86 38.56 24.49
N GLU A 21 -32.07 38.50 23.97
CA GLU A 21 -32.39 38.93 22.62
C GLU A 21 -33.51 39.97 22.63
N PRO A 22 -33.22 41.22 22.27
CA PRO A 22 -34.23 42.25 22.19
C PRO A 22 -35.11 42.07 20.94
N THR A 23 -36.42 42.12 21.12
CA THR A 23 -37.39 42.24 20.04
C THR A 23 -37.98 43.65 20.05
N GLU A 24 -38.92 43.94 19.14
CA GLU A 24 -39.61 45.23 19.11
C GLU A 24 -40.33 45.54 20.45
N LYS A 25 -41.00 44.54 21.04
CA LYS A 25 -41.90 44.72 22.20
C LYS A 25 -41.38 44.10 23.50
N ASP A 26 -40.47 43.14 23.41
CA ASP A 26 -40.04 42.31 24.54
C ASP A 26 -38.52 42.11 24.57
N LEU A 27 -38.04 41.52 25.66
CA LEU A 27 -36.68 41.00 25.80
C LEU A 27 -36.76 39.50 26.09
N PHE A 28 -36.36 38.67 25.13
CA PHE A 28 -36.36 37.22 25.32
C PHE A 28 -35.07 36.76 25.97
N VAL A 29 -35.19 35.84 26.92
CA VAL A 29 -34.06 35.10 27.49
C VAL A 29 -34.25 33.62 27.16
N ARG A 30 -33.29 33.06 26.43
CA ARG A 30 -33.27 31.66 26.01
C ARG A 30 -32.00 30.98 26.49
N PHE A 31 -32.10 29.73 26.89
CA PHE A 31 -30.95 28.90 27.25
C PHE A 31 -30.72 27.84 26.18
N ARG A 32 -29.46 27.55 25.87
CA ARG A 32 -29.09 26.38 25.08
C ARG A 32 -28.76 25.23 26.01
N VAL A 33 -29.68 24.27 26.13
CA VAL A 33 -29.50 23.06 26.94
C VAL A 33 -29.43 21.88 25.98
N ASP A 34 -28.38 21.06 26.10
CA ASP A 34 -28.10 19.93 25.20
C ASP A 34 -28.18 20.28 23.70
N GLY A 35 -27.64 21.45 23.34
CA GLY A 35 -27.64 21.97 21.97
C GLY A 35 -28.96 22.62 21.51
N VAL A 36 -30.06 22.45 22.25
CA VAL A 36 -31.38 22.98 21.88
C VAL A 36 -31.65 24.32 22.57
N LEU A 37 -32.09 25.31 21.79
CA LEU A 37 -32.40 26.64 22.30
C LEU A 37 -33.84 26.70 22.82
N GLN A 38 -34.00 26.94 24.12
CA GLN A 38 -35.28 26.91 24.82
C GLN A 38 -35.63 28.31 25.36
N LYS A 39 -36.87 28.76 25.16
CA LYS A 39 -37.33 30.04 25.71
C LYS A 39 -37.64 29.90 27.19
N THR A 40 -36.83 30.52 28.04
CA THR A 40 -36.91 30.39 29.50
C THR A 40 -37.72 31.50 30.14
N LEU A 41 -37.56 32.74 29.66
CA LEU A 41 -38.13 33.93 30.29
C LEU A 41 -38.42 35.00 29.23
N THR A 42 -39.51 35.75 29.45
CA THR A 42 -39.81 36.99 28.71
C THR A 42 -39.76 38.15 29.69
N LEU A 43 -38.98 39.18 29.36
CA LEU A 43 -38.78 40.37 30.17
C LEU A 43 -39.36 41.61 29.46
N PRO A 44 -39.89 42.59 30.20
CA PRO A 44 -40.37 43.84 29.59
C PRO A 44 -39.25 44.59 28.88
N LYS A 45 -39.51 45.11 27.67
CA LYS A 45 -38.52 45.86 26.87
C LYS A 45 -37.77 46.95 27.65
N LYS A 46 -38.48 47.68 28.52
CA LYS A 46 -37.96 48.79 29.33
C LYS A 46 -36.73 48.44 30.20
N ILE A 47 -36.51 47.16 30.53
CA ILE A 47 -35.37 46.75 31.35
C ILE A 47 -34.13 46.30 30.56
N GLN A 48 -34.20 46.29 29.22
CA GLN A 48 -33.09 45.88 28.35
C GLN A 48 -31.80 46.63 28.66
N ALA A 49 -31.83 47.97 28.65
CA ALA A 49 -30.62 48.78 28.86
C ALA A 49 -29.94 48.46 30.21
N ALA A 50 -30.73 48.24 31.26
CA ALA A 50 -30.21 47.88 32.59
C ALA A 50 -29.61 46.48 32.63
N VAL A 51 -30.21 45.51 31.93
CA VAL A 51 -29.68 44.13 31.82
C VAL A 51 -28.36 44.13 31.05
N THR A 52 -28.33 44.74 29.86
CA THR A 52 -27.13 44.82 29.02
C THR A 52 -26.00 45.57 29.73
N SER A 53 -26.29 46.73 30.34
CA SER A 53 -25.31 47.50 31.10
C SER A 53 -24.73 46.70 32.26
N ARG A 54 -25.55 45.97 33.01
CA ARG A 54 -25.06 45.12 34.11
C ARG A 54 -24.13 44.01 33.61
N ILE A 55 -24.43 43.39 32.47
CA ILE A 55 -23.58 42.34 31.90
C ILE A 55 -22.27 42.93 31.38
N LYS A 56 -22.31 44.10 30.73
CA LYS A 56 -21.11 44.83 30.30
C LYS A 56 -20.19 45.19 31.48
N ILE A 57 -20.76 45.65 32.59
CA ILE A 57 -20.00 45.91 33.83
C ILE A 57 -19.32 44.64 34.34
N LEU A 58 -20.05 43.51 34.40
CA LEU A 58 -19.46 42.24 34.85
C LEU A 58 -18.30 41.82 33.96
N SER A 59 -18.40 42.07 32.65
CA SER A 59 -17.46 41.61 31.62
C SER A 59 -16.38 42.63 31.27
N ASN A 60 -16.26 43.73 32.02
CA ASN A 60 -15.33 44.84 31.77
C ASN A 60 -15.44 45.46 30.36
N MET A 61 -16.65 45.60 29.84
CA MET A 61 -16.96 46.20 28.53
C MET A 61 -17.37 47.67 28.65
N LYS A 62 -17.24 48.43 27.56
CA LYS A 62 -17.66 49.84 27.49
C LYS A 62 -19.18 49.94 27.40
N ILE A 63 -19.79 50.59 28.39
CA ILE A 63 -21.26 50.71 28.52
C ILE A 63 -21.84 51.73 27.52
N ASP A 64 -21.07 52.78 27.25
CA ASP A 64 -21.39 53.89 26.35
C ASP A 64 -21.27 53.51 24.87
N GLU A 65 -20.41 52.55 24.53
CA GLU A 65 -20.34 52.01 23.18
C GLU A 65 -21.42 50.93 22.97
N GLN A 66 -22.35 51.17 22.06
CA GLN A 66 -23.48 50.27 21.74
C GLN A 66 -23.60 49.98 20.24
N ARG A 67 -22.70 50.53 19.43
CA ARG A 67 -22.73 50.45 17.96
C ARG A 67 -21.77 49.40 17.41
N LEU A 68 -20.81 48.98 18.23
CA LEU A 68 -19.82 47.96 17.89
C LEU A 68 -20.04 46.70 18.71
N PRO A 69 -19.81 45.50 18.14
CA PRO A 69 -19.71 44.29 18.92
C PRO A 69 -18.63 44.41 20.01
N GLN A 70 -18.84 43.76 21.16
CA GLN A 70 -17.86 43.71 22.23
C GLN A 70 -17.81 42.32 22.84
N ASP A 71 -16.61 41.88 23.20
CA ASP A 71 -16.37 40.61 23.87
C ASP A 71 -15.70 40.84 25.22
N GLY A 72 -16.01 39.97 26.17
CA GLY A 72 -15.56 40.11 27.54
C GLY A 72 -15.74 38.81 28.30
N ARG A 73 -15.19 38.75 29.50
CA ARG A 73 -15.23 37.54 30.32
C ARG A 73 -15.44 37.93 31.78
N PHE A 74 -16.14 37.08 32.52
CA PHE A 74 -16.26 37.23 33.96
C PHE A 74 -16.44 35.87 34.63
N GLN A 75 -16.12 35.80 35.91
CA GLN A 75 -16.25 34.57 36.70
C GLN A 75 -17.28 34.77 37.81
N ILE A 76 -18.11 33.76 38.05
CA ILE A 76 -18.93 33.68 39.26
C ILE A 76 -18.34 32.62 40.19
N LYS A 77 -18.01 33.04 41.41
CA LYS A 77 -17.65 32.15 42.52
C LYS A 77 -18.91 31.69 43.23
N GLY A 78 -19.06 30.38 43.41
CA GLY A 78 -20.15 29.70 44.10
C GLY A 78 -19.80 28.22 44.30
N ASP A 79 -20.75 27.38 44.70
CA ASP A 79 -20.52 25.93 44.89
C ASP A 79 -19.99 25.25 43.62
N ARG A 80 -20.37 25.76 42.45
CA ARG A 80 -19.85 25.40 41.14
C ARG A 80 -19.21 26.63 40.49
N PRO A 81 -17.87 26.75 40.43
CA PRO A 81 -17.21 27.89 39.80
C PRO A 81 -17.40 27.83 38.28
N VAL A 82 -17.98 28.89 37.71
CA VAL A 82 -18.28 28.97 36.27
C VAL A 82 -17.71 30.26 35.68
N ASP A 83 -17.00 30.10 34.57
CA ASP A 83 -16.51 31.22 33.76
C ASP A 83 -17.51 31.51 32.63
N PHE A 84 -17.77 32.78 32.40
CA PHE A 84 -18.66 33.24 31.35
C PHE A 84 -17.86 33.98 30.29
N ARG A 85 -18.00 33.56 29.03
CA ARG A 85 -17.57 34.36 27.86
C ARG A 85 -18.77 35.10 27.31
N VAL A 86 -18.68 36.41 27.23
CA VAL A 86 -19.78 37.29 26.89
C VAL A 86 -19.49 37.97 25.57
N SER A 87 -20.47 37.98 24.69
CA SER A 87 -20.46 38.75 23.45
C SER A 87 -21.72 39.62 23.37
N THR A 88 -21.56 40.89 23.06
CA THR A 88 -22.65 41.82 22.76
C THR A 88 -22.63 42.18 21.29
N PHE A 89 -23.78 42.16 20.63
CA PHE A 89 -23.91 42.49 19.21
C PHE A 89 -25.03 43.52 19.00
N PRO A 90 -24.78 44.65 18.31
CA PRO A 90 -25.80 45.65 18.04
C PRO A 90 -26.88 45.11 17.09
N THR A 91 -28.16 45.28 17.43
CA THR A 91 -29.30 44.93 16.56
C THR A 91 -30.25 46.12 16.39
N VAL A 92 -31.22 46.00 15.47
CA VAL A 92 -32.26 47.02 15.22
C VAL A 92 -33.00 47.45 16.49
N PHE A 93 -33.20 46.52 17.44
CA PHE A 93 -33.93 46.77 18.67
C PHE A 93 -33.00 46.92 19.90
N GLY A 94 -31.72 47.22 19.67
CA GLY A 94 -30.67 47.36 20.68
C GLY A 94 -29.79 46.11 20.80
N GLU A 95 -28.96 46.01 21.84
CA GLU A 95 -27.91 44.97 21.87
C GLU A 95 -28.44 43.59 22.24
N LYS A 96 -28.10 42.59 21.41
CA LYS A 96 -28.19 41.16 21.73
C LYS A 96 -26.98 40.77 22.58
N VAL A 97 -27.19 39.98 23.62
CA VAL A 97 -26.12 39.45 24.47
C VAL A 97 -26.14 37.94 24.42
N VAL A 98 -24.98 37.33 24.22
CA VAL A 98 -24.77 35.88 24.34
C VAL A 98 -23.70 35.65 25.41
N MET A 99 -23.98 34.75 26.34
CA MET A 99 -23.02 34.34 27.37
C MET A 99 -22.83 32.83 27.32
N ARG A 100 -21.63 32.37 27.00
CA ARG A 100 -21.26 30.95 27.04
C ARG A 100 -20.76 30.58 28.42
N LEU A 101 -21.29 29.49 28.97
CA LEU A 101 -20.93 28.95 30.28
C LEU A 101 -19.80 27.95 30.11
N LEU A 102 -18.74 28.10 30.90
CA LEU A 102 -17.62 27.17 30.98
C LEU A 102 -17.52 26.71 32.43
N ASP A 103 -18.07 25.53 32.70
CA ASP A 103 -17.98 24.89 34.00
C ASP A 103 -16.63 24.18 34.18
N LYS A 104 -15.88 24.58 35.21
CA LYS A 104 -14.55 24.03 35.52
C LYS A 104 -14.59 22.81 36.46
N SER A 105 -15.78 22.41 36.94
CA SER A 105 -15.90 21.40 37.99
C SER A 105 -15.90 19.94 37.50
N GLN A 106 -16.14 19.67 36.21
CA GLN A 106 -16.31 18.29 35.71
C GLN A 106 -15.02 17.50 35.47
N GLY A 107 -13.83 18.10 35.60
CA GLY A 107 -12.56 17.43 35.29
C GLY A 107 -12.43 17.02 33.81
N ILE A 108 -11.31 16.41 33.45
CA ILE A 108 -11.08 15.87 32.10
C ILE A 108 -11.69 14.47 32.04
N LEU A 109 -12.43 14.18 30.97
CA LEU A 109 -13.03 12.86 30.75
C LEU A 109 -12.00 11.92 30.12
N THR A 110 -11.99 10.66 30.53
CA THR A 110 -11.22 9.60 29.84
C THR A 110 -11.86 9.24 28.50
N LEU A 111 -11.08 8.66 27.56
CA LEU A 111 -11.61 8.18 26.26
C LEU A 111 -12.81 7.24 26.43
N LYS A 112 -12.77 6.35 27.41
CA LYS A 112 -13.87 5.43 27.73
C LYS A 112 -15.12 6.16 28.23
N GLN A 113 -14.96 7.19 29.06
CA GLN A 113 -16.08 8.02 29.54
C GLN A 113 -16.72 8.85 28.43
N LEU A 114 -15.98 9.19 27.37
CA LEU A 114 -16.52 9.83 26.16
C LEU A 114 -17.41 8.89 25.34
N GLY A 115 -17.38 7.58 25.60
CA GLY A 115 -18.17 6.56 24.90
C GLY A 115 -17.39 5.81 23.82
N LEU A 116 -16.07 5.99 23.71
CA LEU A 116 -15.22 5.17 22.84
C LEU A 116 -15.09 3.77 23.43
N THR A 117 -15.41 2.76 22.64
CA THR A 117 -15.37 1.33 23.03
C THR A 117 -15.02 0.45 21.84
N GLY A 118 -14.48 -0.74 22.08
CA GLY A 118 -14.16 -1.72 21.03
C GLY A 118 -13.08 -1.26 20.05
N ARG A 119 -13.17 -1.71 18.79
CA ARG A 119 -12.17 -1.43 17.74
C ARG A 119 -11.82 0.06 17.55
N PRO A 120 -12.76 1.02 17.54
CA PRO A 120 -12.41 2.44 17.43
C PRO A 120 -11.51 2.95 18.56
N LEU A 121 -11.70 2.43 19.79
CA LEU A 121 -10.83 2.77 20.92
C LEU A 121 -9.43 2.18 20.72
N GLU A 122 -9.35 0.90 20.35
CA GLU A 122 -8.06 0.20 20.12
C GLU A 122 -7.22 0.88 19.02
N VAL A 123 -7.85 1.30 17.91
CA VAL A 123 -7.16 2.00 16.82
C VAL A 123 -6.66 3.38 17.26
N LEU A 124 -7.47 4.09 18.06
CA LEU A 124 -7.06 5.39 18.57
C LEU A 124 -5.92 5.25 19.59
N GLU A 125 -6.04 4.31 20.53
CA GLU A 125 -5.01 4.01 21.55
C GLU A 125 -3.68 3.60 20.87
N ASP A 126 -3.71 2.73 19.85
CA ASP A 126 -2.51 2.39 19.06
C ASP A 126 -1.89 3.63 18.40
N GLY A 127 -2.72 4.47 17.78
CA GLY A 127 -2.25 5.65 17.04
C GLY A 127 -1.61 6.73 17.92
N ILE A 128 -2.15 6.98 19.11
CA ILE A 128 -1.65 8.03 20.02
C ILE A 128 -0.41 7.61 20.83
N HIS A 129 -0.15 6.30 20.96
CA HIS A 129 1.02 5.75 21.67
C HIS A 129 2.22 5.45 20.76
N LYS A 130 2.13 5.77 19.46
CA LYS A 130 3.30 5.69 18.57
C LYS A 130 4.37 6.70 19.00
N ALA A 131 5.60 6.49 18.52
CA ALA A 131 6.72 7.39 18.83
C ALA A 131 6.57 8.77 18.16
N HIS A 132 5.92 8.82 17.00
CA HIS A 132 5.63 10.05 16.27
C HIS A 132 4.44 9.83 15.32
N GLY A 133 3.99 10.91 14.68
CA GLY A 133 2.87 10.89 13.74
C GLY A 133 1.68 11.72 14.21
N MET A 134 0.63 11.77 13.39
CA MET A 134 -0.46 12.72 13.53
C MET A 134 -1.80 12.03 13.74
N THR A 135 -2.55 12.49 14.74
CA THR A 135 -3.94 12.09 14.97
C THR A 135 -4.89 13.26 14.73
N LEU A 136 -5.87 13.05 13.85
CA LEU A 136 -6.83 14.08 13.45
C LEU A 136 -8.23 13.77 13.97
N VAL A 137 -8.79 14.68 14.75
CA VAL A 137 -10.21 14.62 15.16
C VAL A 137 -11.05 15.52 14.27
N CYS A 138 -11.99 14.90 13.56
CA CYS A 138 -12.82 15.49 12.54
C CYS A 138 -14.26 15.67 13.02
N GLY A 139 -14.91 16.73 12.55
CA GLY A 139 -16.34 16.95 12.78
C GLY A 139 -16.76 18.42 12.77
N PRO A 140 -18.06 18.71 12.78
CA PRO A 140 -18.60 20.07 12.79
C PRO A 140 -18.33 20.76 14.13
N THR A 141 -18.73 22.03 14.22
CA THR A 141 -18.70 22.77 15.48
C THR A 141 -19.61 22.11 16.50
N GLY A 142 -19.12 21.97 17.74
CA GLY A 142 -19.90 21.36 18.83
C GLY A 142 -19.96 19.83 18.80
N SER A 143 -19.13 19.15 18.00
CA SER A 143 -19.04 17.68 18.01
C SER A 143 -18.16 17.09 19.13
N GLY A 144 -17.60 17.93 20.01
CA GLY A 144 -16.76 17.49 21.12
C GLY A 144 -15.29 17.21 20.78
N LYS A 145 -14.78 17.71 19.65
CA LYS A 145 -13.38 17.48 19.21
C LYS A 145 -12.35 17.86 20.27
N THR A 146 -12.44 19.06 20.82
CA THR A 146 -11.54 19.56 21.87
C THR A 146 -11.62 18.70 23.13
N THR A 147 -12.81 18.21 23.49
CA THR A 147 -12.98 17.30 24.63
C THR A 147 -12.21 15.99 24.42
N THR A 148 -12.26 15.43 23.22
CA THR A 148 -11.50 14.22 22.87
C THR A 148 -10.00 14.48 22.84
N LEU A 149 -9.55 15.60 22.25
CA LEU A 149 -8.14 15.96 22.27
C LEU A 149 -7.60 16.14 23.69
N TYR A 150 -8.37 16.79 24.58
CA TYR A 150 -7.97 16.94 25.97
C TYR A 150 -7.95 15.61 26.73
N ALA A 151 -8.84 14.66 26.40
CA ALA A 151 -8.79 13.31 26.96
C ALA A 151 -7.49 12.57 26.54
N ILE A 152 -7.11 12.68 25.26
CA ILE A 152 -5.84 12.14 24.75
C ILE A 152 -4.65 12.80 25.47
N LEU A 153 -4.67 14.13 25.60
CA LEU A 153 -3.60 14.86 26.26
C LEU A 153 -3.45 14.47 27.74
N ASP A 154 -4.54 14.31 28.47
CA ASP A 154 -4.53 13.88 29.88
C ASP A 154 -3.99 12.45 30.03
N GLU A 155 -4.32 11.55 29.10
CA GLU A 155 -3.80 10.17 29.06
C GLU A 155 -2.28 10.13 28.83
N LEU A 156 -1.77 11.02 27.96
CA LEU A 156 -0.35 11.10 27.62
C LEU A 156 0.46 11.98 28.59
N ASN A 157 -0.19 12.68 29.52
CA ASN A 157 0.43 13.64 30.44
C ASN A 157 1.27 12.94 31.52
N GLN A 158 2.54 12.69 31.21
CA GLN A 158 3.50 12.06 32.10
C GLN A 158 4.65 13.02 32.43
N VAL A 159 5.28 12.86 33.60
CA VAL A 159 6.35 13.75 34.10
C VAL A 159 7.53 13.90 33.13
N GLY A 160 7.82 12.87 32.34
CA GLY A 160 8.92 12.85 31.37
C GLY A 160 8.56 13.31 29.96
N VAL A 161 7.36 13.84 29.73
CA VAL A 161 6.85 14.18 28.40
C VAL A 161 6.54 15.68 28.35
N ASN A 162 7.16 16.40 27.42
CA ASN A 162 6.93 17.82 27.18
C ASN A 162 5.76 18.01 26.21
N ILE A 163 4.63 18.50 26.74
CA ILE A 163 3.41 18.71 25.96
C ILE A 163 3.16 20.21 25.78
N VAL A 164 3.07 20.65 24.52
CA VAL A 164 2.82 22.06 24.17
C VAL A 164 1.63 22.17 23.24
N THR A 165 0.69 23.07 23.53
CA THR A 165 -0.52 23.28 22.71
C THR A 165 -0.60 24.69 22.15
N LEU A 166 -1.30 24.83 21.03
CA LEU A 166 -1.66 26.12 20.44
C LEU A 166 -3.16 26.13 20.11
N GLU A 167 -3.90 27.05 20.72
CA GLU A 167 -5.37 26.99 20.77
C GLU A 167 -6.00 28.37 20.53
N ASP A 168 -7.21 28.41 19.95
CA ASP A 168 -7.95 29.65 19.70
C ASP A 168 -9.43 29.54 20.11
N PRO A 169 -9.78 29.83 21.38
CA PRO A 169 -8.91 30.05 22.54
C PRO A 169 -8.68 28.77 23.37
N VAL A 170 -7.82 28.85 24.39
CA VAL A 170 -7.70 27.81 25.42
C VAL A 170 -9.01 27.69 26.22
N GLU A 171 -9.61 26.50 26.26
CA GLU A 171 -10.91 26.28 26.90
C GLU A 171 -10.80 26.13 28.43
N TYR A 172 -9.84 25.35 28.90
CA TYR A 172 -9.44 25.29 30.31
C TYR A 172 -7.97 24.89 30.45
N GLN A 173 -7.41 25.15 31.63
CA GLN A 173 -6.01 24.90 31.93
C GLN A 173 -5.82 23.45 32.41
N ILE A 174 -4.92 22.72 31.76
CA ILE A 174 -4.55 21.34 32.11
C ILE A 174 -3.20 21.38 32.85
N PRO A 175 -3.14 20.98 34.12
CA PRO A 175 -1.89 20.91 34.86
C PRO A 175 -0.86 20.01 34.15
N GLY A 176 0.39 20.47 34.03
CA GLY A 176 1.46 19.72 33.36
C GLY A 176 1.59 20.00 31.86
N ILE A 177 0.65 20.73 31.25
CA ILE A 177 0.66 21.06 29.82
C ILE A 177 0.86 22.56 29.60
N TYR A 178 1.72 22.92 28.64
CA TYR A 178 2.00 24.32 28.31
C TYR A 178 1.10 24.80 27.16
N GLN A 179 0.04 25.54 27.50
CA GLN A 179 -0.99 25.94 26.53
C GLN A 179 -0.80 27.38 26.04
N GLY A 180 -0.52 27.54 24.75
CA GLY A 180 -0.45 28.82 24.06
C GLY A 180 -1.79 29.22 23.45
N GLN A 181 -2.22 30.46 23.69
CA GLN A 181 -3.43 31.00 23.05
C GLN A 181 -3.06 31.88 21.85
N VAL A 182 -3.67 31.62 20.70
CA VAL A 182 -3.55 32.47 19.50
C VAL A 182 -3.95 33.92 19.82
N ARG A 183 -3.17 34.86 19.28
CA ARG A 183 -3.38 36.31 19.38
C ARG A 183 -3.08 36.96 18.03
N SER A 184 -4.06 36.89 17.13
CA SER A 184 -3.94 37.38 15.76
C SER A 184 -3.69 38.90 15.68
N ASP A 185 -4.12 39.66 16.68
CA ASP A 185 -3.93 41.12 16.79
C ASP A 185 -2.45 41.52 16.91
N ILE A 186 -1.60 40.62 17.40
CA ILE A 186 -0.14 40.83 17.51
C ILE A 186 0.66 39.87 16.61
N GLY A 187 -0.01 39.20 15.67
CA GLY A 187 0.63 38.28 14.71
C GLY A 187 1.01 36.90 15.27
N PHE A 188 0.54 36.53 16.48
CA PHE A 188 0.75 35.20 17.05
C PHE A 188 -0.36 34.24 16.57
N THR A 189 -0.22 33.73 15.35
CA THR A 189 -1.14 32.80 14.65
C THR A 189 -0.78 31.33 14.85
N PHE A 190 -1.64 30.40 14.40
CA PHE A 190 -1.34 28.95 14.40
C PHE A 190 0.00 28.60 13.75
N ALA A 191 0.24 29.02 12.51
CA ALA A 191 1.50 28.77 11.82
C ALA A 191 2.73 29.37 12.55
N SER A 192 2.63 30.63 13.00
CA SER A 192 3.75 31.29 13.67
C SER A 192 4.07 30.68 15.05
N GLY A 193 3.04 30.29 15.79
CA GLY A 193 3.17 29.62 17.07
C GLY A 193 3.75 28.22 16.88
N LEU A 194 3.25 27.44 15.93
CA LEU A 194 3.74 26.10 15.63
C LEU A 194 5.23 26.11 15.22
N ARG A 195 5.67 27.08 14.40
CA ARG A 195 7.10 27.29 14.09
C ARG A 195 7.96 27.52 15.33
N THR A 196 7.39 28.07 16.38
CA THR A 196 8.09 28.33 17.64
C THR A 196 8.06 27.11 18.55
N ILE A 197 6.92 26.41 18.62
CA ILE A 197 6.72 25.21 19.44
C ILE A 197 7.72 24.11 19.07
N VAL A 198 7.96 23.86 17.78
CA VAL A 198 8.95 22.86 17.33
C VAL A 198 10.40 23.16 17.78
N ARG A 199 10.67 24.36 18.32
CA ARG A 199 11.96 24.74 18.92
C ARG A 199 11.91 24.79 20.45
N GLN A 200 10.86 24.26 21.06
CA GLN A 200 10.69 24.17 22.51
C GLN A 200 10.95 22.76 23.04
N ASP A 201 11.59 21.90 22.24
CA ASP A 201 11.84 20.50 22.57
C ASP A 201 10.56 19.73 22.98
N PRO A 202 9.44 19.85 22.23
CA PRO A 202 8.21 19.14 22.59
C PRO A 202 8.31 17.66 22.23
N ASP A 203 7.67 16.79 23.00
CA ASP A 203 7.38 15.41 22.59
C ASP A 203 6.02 15.35 21.89
N ILE A 204 5.04 16.10 22.42
CA ILE A 204 3.66 16.14 21.94
C ILE A 204 3.26 17.58 21.64
N ILE A 205 2.72 17.79 20.44
CA ILE A 205 2.21 19.07 19.98
C ILE A 205 0.71 18.94 19.71
N MET A 206 -0.11 19.82 20.29
CA MET A 206 -1.52 19.95 19.90
C MET A 206 -1.78 21.27 19.20
N VAL A 207 -2.30 21.21 17.98
CA VAL A 207 -2.74 22.38 17.21
C VAL A 207 -4.26 22.36 17.20
N GLY A 208 -4.90 23.40 17.75
CA GLY A 208 -6.35 23.42 17.95
C GLY A 208 -7.16 23.10 16.68
N GLU A 209 -6.68 23.57 15.53
CA GLU A 209 -7.25 23.25 14.22
C GLU A 209 -6.27 23.53 13.08
N ILE A 210 -6.43 22.81 11.96
CA ILE A 210 -5.74 23.11 10.70
C ILE A 210 -6.74 23.75 9.73
N ARG A 211 -6.48 25.00 9.35
CA ARG A 211 -7.34 25.79 8.43
C ARG A 211 -6.67 26.13 7.10
N ASP A 212 -5.35 26.13 7.06
CA ASP A 212 -4.55 26.62 5.94
C ASP A 212 -3.37 25.70 5.65
N LEU A 213 -2.82 25.84 4.43
CA LEU A 213 -1.67 25.08 3.94
C LEU A 213 -0.46 25.20 4.87
N GLU A 214 -0.18 26.41 5.36
CA GLU A 214 1.04 26.66 6.13
C GLU A 214 1.01 25.88 7.45
N THR A 215 -0.11 25.94 8.16
CA THR A 215 -0.32 25.18 9.40
C THR A 215 -0.35 23.68 9.12
N ALA A 216 -1.01 23.25 8.04
CA ALA A 216 -1.07 21.84 7.65
C ALA A 216 0.34 21.27 7.35
N GLY A 217 1.12 21.98 6.54
CA GLY A 217 2.48 21.60 6.19
C GLY A 217 3.39 21.52 7.41
N LEU A 218 3.35 22.52 8.30
CA LEU A 218 4.12 22.51 9.54
C LEU A 218 3.72 21.37 10.48
N ALA A 219 2.43 21.06 10.61
CA ALA A 219 1.93 19.97 11.45
C ALA A 219 2.39 18.61 10.91
N VAL A 220 2.31 18.41 9.60
CA VAL A 220 2.80 17.20 8.92
C VAL A 220 4.32 17.06 9.07
N GLN A 221 5.08 18.14 8.89
CA GLN A 221 6.53 18.12 9.11
C GLN A 221 6.89 17.79 10.56
N ALA A 222 6.19 18.36 11.55
CA ALA A 222 6.39 18.02 12.95
C ALA A 222 6.14 16.53 13.22
N ALA A 223 5.05 15.98 12.67
CA ALA A 223 4.69 14.57 12.79
C ALA A 223 5.75 13.62 12.18
N LEU A 224 6.38 14.02 11.08
CA LEU A 224 7.44 13.26 10.41
C LEU A 224 8.81 13.42 11.07
N THR A 225 9.00 14.45 11.88
CA THR A 225 10.29 14.77 12.54
C THR A 225 10.36 14.31 13.99
N GLY A 226 9.57 13.30 14.34
CA GLY A 226 9.68 12.63 15.65
C GLY A 226 8.70 13.12 16.72
N HIS A 227 7.70 13.92 16.36
CA HIS A 227 6.71 14.44 17.32
C HIS A 227 5.37 13.72 17.18
N ILE A 228 4.63 13.57 18.28
CA ILE A 228 3.20 13.26 18.21
C ILE A 228 2.42 14.55 18.02
N VAL A 229 1.63 14.63 16.95
CA VAL A 229 0.87 15.81 16.57
C VAL A 229 -0.63 15.51 16.68
N LEU A 230 -1.33 16.27 17.50
CA LEU A 230 -2.78 16.19 17.66
C LEU A 230 -3.42 17.41 17.03
N SER A 231 -4.44 17.22 16.19
CA SER A 231 -5.14 18.37 15.60
C SER A 231 -6.59 18.07 15.23
N THR A 232 -7.30 19.11 14.78
CA THR A 232 -8.67 18.98 14.28
C THR A 232 -8.83 19.45 12.84
N LEU A 233 -9.78 18.82 12.15
CA LEU A 233 -10.26 19.23 10.83
C LEU A 233 -11.79 19.33 10.82
N HIS A 234 -12.31 20.19 9.95
CA HIS A 234 -13.74 20.35 9.72
C HIS A 234 -14.20 19.51 8.52
N THR A 235 -14.22 18.19 8.69
CA THR A 235 -14.79 17.24 7.72
C THR A 235 -15.95 16.47 8.33
N ASN A 236 -16.85 15.96 7.48
CA ASN A 236 -18.04 15.25 7.94
C ASN A 236 -17.73 13.84 8.41
N ASP A 237 -16.77 13.19 7.76
CA ASP A 237 -16.32 11.81 7.99
C ASP A 237 -14.78 11.74 8.01
N ALA A 238 -14.24 10.56 8.32
CA ALA A 238 -12.81 10.36 8.51
C ALA A 238 -12.07 10.28 7.16
N ALA A 239 -12.66 9.63 6.17
CA ALA A 239 -12.07 9.51 4.84
C ALA A 239 -11.88 10.89 4.17
N GLY A 240 -12.80 11.83 4.42
CA GLY A 240 -12.74 13.20 3.90
C GLY A 240 -11.58 14.05 4.44
N ALA A 241 -10.88 13.61 5.50
CA ALA A 241 -9.70 14.32 6.00
C ALA A 241 -8.52 14.30 5.01
N ILE A 242 -8.33 13.19 4.30
CA ILE A 242 -7.25 13.03 3.30
C ILE A 242 -7.43 14.01 2.12
N PRO A 243 -8.53 13.97 1.35
CA PRO A 243 -8.73 14.92 0.26
C PRO A 243 -8.77 16.36 0.77
N ARG A 244 -9.23 16.62 2.00
CA ARG A 244 -9.18 17.97 2.57
C ARG A 244 -7.75 18.50 2.76
N LEU A 245 -6.81 17.65 3.18
CA LEU A 245 -5.39 18.01 3.28
C LEU A 245 -4.77 18.19 1.89
N VAL A 246 -5.12 17.34 0.93
CA VAL A 246 -4.71 17.48 -0.48
C VAL A 246 -5.21 18.79 -1.08
N ASP A 247 -6.49 19.15 -0.85
CA ASP A 247 -7.11 20.40 -1.29
C ASP A 247 -6.43 21.63 -0.68
N MET A 248 -5.88 21.51 0.53
CA MET A 248 -5.08 22.58 1.14
C MET A 248 -3.70 22.72 0.48
N GLY A 249 -3.24 21.72 -0.30
CA GLY A 249 -1.94 21.70 -0.96
C GLY A 249 -0.88 20.86 -0.23
N VAL A 250 -1.28 20.01 0.70
CA VAL A 250 -0.35 19.03 1.30
C VAL A 250 -0.15 17.89 0.31
N GLU A 251 1.12 17.58 0.01
CA GLU A 251 1.47 16.50 -0.90
C GLU A 251 0.95 15.14 -0.39
N PRO A 252 0.25 14.34 -1.23
CA PRO A 252 -0.38 13.08 -0.80
C PRO A 252 0.57 12.11 -0.09
N PHE A 253 1.82 12.00 -0.54
CA PHE A 253 2.82 11.09 0.05
C PHE A 253 3.25 11.48 1.48
N LEU A 254 3.13 12.77 1.84
CA LEU A 254 3.39 13.23 3.19
C LEU A 254 2.24 12.86 4.13
N ILE A 255 1.00 12.88 3.62
CA ILE A 255 -0.21 12.54 4.38
C ILE A 255 -0.18 11.07 4.79
N THR A 256 0.12 10.17 3.85
CA THR A 256 0.16 8.72 4.08
C THR A 256 1.21 8.32 5.13
N SER A 257 2.32 9.07 5.17
CA SER A 257 3.46 8.78 6.07
C SER A 257 3.31 9.46 7.44
N ALA A 258 2.52 10.54 7.54
CA ALA A 258 2.39 11.32 8.76
C ALA A 258 1.19 10.90 9.63
N ILE A 259 0.11 10.34 9.07
CA ILE A 259 -1.13 10.09 9.82
C ILE A 259 -1.12 8.73 10.52
N ASN A 260 -1.36 8.73 11.83
CA ASN A 260 -1.56 7.53 12.65
C ASN A 260 -3.04 7.13 12.73
N ALA A 261 -3.93 8.10 12.93
CA ALA A 261 -5.37 7.85 13.08
C ALA A 261 -6.20 9.09 12.68
N ILE A 262 -7.40 8.84 12.13
CA ILE A 262 -8.40 9.87 11.85
C ILE A 262 -9.72 9.47 12.51
N VAL A 263 -10.26 10.34 13.36
CA VAL A 263 -11.50 10.11 14.12
C VAL A 263 -12.58 11.05 13.59
N ALA A 264 -13.72 10.54 13.11
CA ALA A 264 -14.88 11.37 12.81
C ALA A 264 -15.89 11.32 13.95
N GLN A 265 -16.19 12.48 14.55
CA GLN A 265 -16.97 12.56 15.78
C GLN A 265 -18.27 13.36 15.64
N ARG A 266 -19.31 12.91 16.34
CA ARG A 266 -20.58 13.60 16.60
C ARG A 266 -21.02 13.34 18.05
N LEU A 267 -21.89 14.20 18.59
CA LEU A 267 -22.51 14.01 19.89
C LEU A 267 -24.00 13.69 19.73
N ALA A 268 -24.45 12.68 20.45
CA ALA A 268 -25.86 12.33 20.59
C ALA A 268 -26.35 12.65 22.01
N ARG A 269 -27.62 13.07 22.13
CA ARG A 269 -28.23 13.30 23.44
C ARG A 269 -28.48 11.96 24.14
N LYS A 270 -28.17 11.90 25.42
CA LYS A 270 -28.49 10.74 26.27
C LYS A 270 -29.98 10.77 26.63
N ILE A 271 -30.60 9.60 26.71
CA ILE A 271 -31.98 9.47 27.21
C ILE A 271 -31.93 9.71 28.73
N CYS A 272 -32.85 10.52 29.25
CA CYS A 272 -32.95 10.79 30.68
C CYS A 272 -33.35 9.52 31.44
N GLU A 273 -32.54 9.09 32.40
CA GLU A 273 -32.80 7.87 33.17
C GLU A 273 -34.05 7.95 34.06
N SER A 274 -34.44 9.16 34.49
CA SER A 274 -35.58 9.35 35.40
C SER A 274 -36.94 9.40 34.70
N CYS A 275 -36.97 9.71 33.41
CA CYS A 275 -38.22 9.84 32.64
C CYS A 275 -38.17 9.12 31.29
N LYS A 276 -37.27 8.15 31.13
CA LYS A 276 -37.26 7.29 29.94
C LYS A 276 -38.55 6.48 29.92
N GLU A 277 -39.17 6.43 28.75
CA GLU A 277 -40.35 5.62 28.51
C GLU A 277 -40.09 4.72 27.31
N GLU A 278 -40.64 3.51 27.34
CA GLU A 278 -40.60 2.61 26.21
C GLU A 278 -41.56 3.14 25.14
N VAL A 279 -41.01 3.59 24.01
CA VAL A 279 -41.81 4.07 22.88
C VAL A 279 -41.86 2.97 21.83
N LYS A 280 -43.07 2.58 21.42
CA LYS A 280 -43.26 1.75 20.24
C LYS A 280 -42.94 2.62 19.01
N ILE A 281 -41.75 2.43 18.46
CA ILE A 281 -41.29 3.14 17.26
C ILE A 281 -42.33 2.89 16.17
N ASP A 282 -42.83 3.96 15.55
CA ASP A 282 -43.81 3.79 14.48
C ASP A 282 -43.17 3.01 13.32
N PRO A 283 -43.93 2.16 12.62
CA PRO A 283 -43.37 1.30 11.59
C PRO A 283 -42.60 2.05 10.50
N LYS A 284 -42.94 3.31 10.21
CA LYS A 284 -42.29 4.14 9.20
C LYS A 284 -40.94 4.66 9.69
N THR A 285 -40.84 5.18 10.91
CA THR A 285 -39.54 5.56 11.51
C THR A 285 -38.65 4.35 11.75
N LEU A 286 -39.22 3.20 12.13
CA LEU A 286 -38.47 1.95 12.25
C LEU A 286 -37.95 1.49 10.88
N ASP A 287 -38.75 1.65 9.82
CA ASP A 287 -38.31 1.45 8.43
C ASP A 287 -37.27 2.48 8.00
N GLU A 288 -37.35 3.74 8.43
CA GLU A 288 -36.37 4.80 8.15
C GLU A 288 -35.04 4.55 8.87
N ILE A 289 -35.06 4.11 10.12
CA ILE A 289 -33.85 3.71 10.88
C ILE A 289 -33.25 2.44 10.26
N LYS A 290 -34.09 1.46 9.89
CA LYS A 290 -33.65 0.30 9.12
C LYS A 290 -33.11 0.71 7.76
N LYS A 291 -33.69 1.72 7.09
CA LYS A 291 -33.23 2.32 5.83
C LYS A 291 -31.91 3.05 5.99
N VAL A 292 -31.65 3.77 7.09
CA VAL A 292 -30.37 4.45 7.33
C VAL A 292 -29.26 3.44 7.69
N ILE A 293 -29.57 2.41 8.47
CA ILE A 293 -28.68 1.24 8.63
C ILE A 293 -28.52 0.48 7.30
N ALA A 294 -29.52 0.60 6.42
CA ALA A 294 -29.54 0.09 5.06
C ALA A 294 -29.18 1.15 3.98
N ASP A 295 -28.62 2.32 4.34
CA ASP A 295 -28.32 3.41 3.39
C ASP A 295 -26.88 3.34 2.88
N LEU A 296 -26.11 2.35 3.35
CA LEU A 296 -25.09 1.77 2.47
C LEU A 296 -25.82 1.33 1.19
N PRO A 297 -25.39 1.75 -0.01
CA PRO A 297 -25.92 1.20 -1.25
C PRO A 297 -26.06 -0.31 -1.14
N GLU A 298 -27.16 -0.89 -1.61
CA GLU A 298 -27.42 -2.35 -1.45
C GLU A 298 -26.20 -3.18 -1.89
N LYS A 299 -25.54 -2.72 -2.96
CA LYS A 299 -24.27 -3.22 -3.47
C LYS A 299 -23.14 -3.24 -2.43
N GLU A 300 -22.98 -2.18 -1.64
CA GLU A 300 -21.95 -2.10 -0.59
C GLU A 300 -22.24 -3.04 0.57
N LYS A 301 -23.52 -3.16 0.99
CA LYS A 301 -23.88 -4.14 2.03
C LYS A 301 -23.60 -5.56 1.58
N ASP A 302 -23.99 -5.87 0.36
CA ASP A 302 -23.75 -7.16 -0.26
C ASP A 302 -22.26 -7.49 -0.31
N LEU A 303 -21.42 -6.55 -0.76
CA LEU A 303 -19.96 -6.71 -0.76
C LEU A 303 -19.39 -6.88 0.67
N ILE A 304 -19.87 -6.12 1.65
CA ILE A 304 -19.45 -6.26 3.06
C ILE A 304 -19.85 -7.65 3.60
N LEU A 305 -21.05 -8.13 3.27
CA LEU A 305 -21.53 -9.44 3.69
C LEU A 305 -20.74 -10.56 3.02
N ALA A 306 -20.42 -10.45 1.73
CA ALA A 306 -19.53 -11.38 1.03
C ALA A 306 -18.15 -11.40 1.68
N LEU A 307 -17.54 -10.23 1.89
CA LEU A 307 -16.21 -10.10 2.50
C LEU A 307 -16.16 -10.67 3.92
N SER A 308 -17.26 -10.57 4.68
CA SER A 308 -17.38 -11.16 6.02
C SER A 308 -17.28 -12.69 6.04
N LYS A 309 -17.48 -13.36 4.90
CA LYS A 309 -17.23 -14.81 4.77
C LYS A 309 -15.75 -15.14 4.64
N ARG A 310 -14.96 -14.24 4.06
CA ARG A 310 -13.52 -14.43 3.81
C ARG A 310 -12.69 -14.27 5.08
N TYR A 311 -13.11 -13.37 5.98
CA TYR A 311 -12.32 -13.00 7.17
C TYR A 311 -13.05 -13.32 8.47
N VAL A 312 -12.35 -14.03 9.36
CA VAL A 312 -12.82 -14.41 10.69
C VAL A 312 -11.99 -13.71 11.77
N LYS A 313 -12.53 -13.61 12.99
CA LYS A 313 -11.92 -12.86 14.11
C LYS A 313 -10.49 -13.33 14.47
N LYS A 314 -10.19 -14.62 14.27
CA LYS A 314 -8.87 -15.19 14.52
C LYS A 314 -8.40 -15.84 13.22
N ALA A 315 -7.21 -15.47 12.75
CA ALA A 315 -6.62 -16.09 11.56
C ALA A 315 -6.59 -17.61 11.73
N VAL A 316 -6.96 -18.30 10.65
CA VAL A 316 -6.91 -19.75 10.52
C VAL A 316 -5.71 -20.12 9.66
N GLU A 317 -5.12 -21.29 9.91
CA GLU A 317 -3.99 -21.80 9.13
C GLU A 317 -4.43 -22.16 7.71
N ASP A 318 -5.52 -22.93 7.58
CA ASP A 318 -6.17 -23.21 6.31
C ASP A 318 -7.31 -22.22 6.04
N ARG A 319 -7.12 -21.39 5.00
CA ARG A 319 -8.11 -20.41 4.56
C ARG A 319 -9.06 -20.92 3.48
N TYR A 320 -8.80 -22.08 2.89
CA TYR A 320 -9.57 -22.58 1.74
C TYR A 320 -11.09 -22.60 1.97
N PRO A 321 -11.62 -23.06 3.14
CA PRO A 321 -13.06 -23.02 3.38
C PRO A 321 -13.66 -21.60 3.38
N LEU A 322 -12.89 -20.60 3.81
CA LEU A 322 -13.31 -19.20 3.86
C LEU A 322 -13.25 -18.54 2.49
N ASP A 323 -12.18 -18.79 1.73
CA ASP A 323 -12.04 -18.30 0.36
C ASP A 323 -13.11 -18.96 -0.55
N LEU A 324 -13.47 -20.23 -0.33
CA LEU A 324 -14.56 -20.91 -1.04
C LEU A 324 -15.92 -20.30 -0.71
N ALA A 325 -16.17 -19.99 0.57
CA ALA A 325 -17.39 -19.31 0.98
C ALA A 325 -17.48 -17.91 0.37
N TYR A 326 -16.38 -17.17 0.34
CA TYR A 326 -16.29 -15.86 -0.30
C TYR A 326 -16.57 -15.94 -1.81
N SER A 327 -15.95 -16.88 -2.52
CA SER A 327 -16.15 -17.05 -3.95
C SER A 327 -17.62 -17.34 -4.30
N LYS A 328 -18.30 -18.18 -3.51
CA LYS A 328 -19.75 -18.44 -3.69
C LYS A 328 -20.62 -17.20 -3.48
N GLU A 329 -20.31 -16.37 -2.49
CA GLU A 329 -21.03 -15.10 -2.31
C GLU A 329 -20.74 -14.15 -3.47
N MET A 330 -19.49 -14.05 -3.92
CA MET A 330 -19.12 -13.22 -5.07
C MET A 330 -19.80 -13.67 -6.36
N GLU A 331 -19.95 -14.98 -6.58
CA GLU A 331 -20.74 -15.53 -7.69
C GLU A 331 -22.19 -15.05 -7.62
N ALA A 332 -22.83 -15.18 -6.45
CA ALA A 332 -24.21 -14.73 -6.24
C ALA A 332 -24.35 -13.20 -6.45
N LEU A 333 -23.36 -12.42 -6.03
CA LEU A 333 -23.34 -10.97 -6.27
C LEU A 333 -23.16 -10.63 -7.74
N PHE A 334 -22.29 -11.34 -8.46
CA PHE A 334 -22.13 -11.12 -9.90
C PHE A 334 -23.42 -11.46 -10.67
N GLN A 335 -24.12 -12.52 -10.27
CA GLN A 335 -25.45 -12.82 -10.81
C GLN A 335 -26.48 -11.73 -10.50
N LYS A 336 -26.41 -11.11 -9.31
CA LYS A 336 -27.28 -9.99 -8.91
C LYS A 336 -26.93 -8.67 -9.63
N TYR A 337 -25.65 -8.45 -9.91
CA TYR A 337 -25.10 -7.22 -10.51
C TYR A 337 -24.22 -7.54 -11.75
N PRO A 338 -24.79 -8.13 -12.83
CA PRO A 338 -24.00 -8.65 -13.95
C PRO A 338 -23.33 -7.58 -14.82
N GLU A 339 -23.72 -6.32 -14.64
CA GLU A 339 -23.19 -5.16 -15.36
C GLU A 339 -22.16 -4.38 -14.53
N ASP A 340 -21.90 -4.78 -13.28
CA ASP A 340 -20.96 -4.10 -12.40
C ASP A 340 -19.54 -4.67 -12.58
N ALA A 341 -18.65 -3.85 -13.14
CA ALA A 341 -17.30 -4.25 -13.49
C ALA A 341 -16.45 -4.62 -12.27
N ASP A 342 -16.60 -3.91 -11.14
CA ASP A 342 -15.84 -4.21 -9.92
C ASP A 342 -16.27 -5.56 -9.33
N ILE A 343 -17.58 -5.82 -9.27
CA ILE A 343 -18.10 -7.09 -8.75
C ILE A 343 -17.68 -8.26 -9.63
N GLY A 344 -17.80 -8.15 -10.95
CA GLY A 344 -17.38 -9.21 -11.85
C GLY A 344 -15.87 -9.46 -11.79
N THR A 345 -15.07 -8.39 -11.65
CA THR A 345 -13.62 -8.48 -11.48
C THR A 345 -13.26 -9.19 -10.17
N LEU A 346 -13.89 -8.82 -9.06
CA LEU A 346 -13.69 -9.48 -7.76
C LEU A 346 -14.20 -10.92 -7.74
N TYR A 347 -15.25 -11.24 -8.51
CA TYR A 347 -15.70 -12.62 -8.68
C TYR A 347 -14.65 -13.46 -9.40
N ALA A 348 -14.10 -12.98 -10.52
CA ALA A 348 -13.00 -13.65 -11.23
C ALA A 348 -11.78 -13.85 -10.31
N GLU A 349 -11.37 -12.82 -9.56
CA GLU A 349 -10.30 -12.90 -8.55
C GLU A 349 -10.59 -13.97 -7.48
N SER A 350 -11.83 -14.06 -7.03
CA SER A 350 -12.19 -15.01 -5.98
C SER A 350 -12.01 -16.46 -6.44
N ILE A 351 -12.29 -16.76 -7.71
CA ILE A 351 -12.04 -18.09 -8.30
C ILE A 351 -10.54 -18.32 -8.46
N MET A 352 -9.80 -17.31 -8.97
CA MET A 352 -8.35 -17.43 -9.15
C MET A 352 -7.62 -17.74 -7.83
N ASN A 353 -8.07 -17.16 -6.72
CA ASN A 353 -7.49 -17.45 -5.39
C ASN A 353 -7.79 -18.85 -4.84
N LEU A 354 -8.83 -19.52 -5.33
CA LEU A 354 -9.06 -20.93 -5.02
C LEU A 354 -8.08 -21.84 -5.76
N HIS A 355 -7.52 -21.34 -6.87
CA HIS A 355 -6.65 -22.07 -7.78
C HIS A 355 -5.38 -21.26 -8.09
N PRO A 356 -4.58 -20.89 -7.06
CA PRO A 356 -3.47 -19.97 -7.24
C PRO A 356 -2.46 -20.54 -8.22
N TRP A 357 -2.26 -19.84 -9.34
CA TRP A 357 -1.36 -20.23 -10.43
C TRP A 357 -1.69 -21.56 -11.13
N ASP A 358 -2.90 -22.09 -10.93
CA ASP A 358 -3.33 -23.39 -11.47
C ASP A 358 -4.46 -23.21 -12.50
N LEU A 359 -4.23 -22.50 -13.60
CA LEU A 359 -5.28 -22.17 -14.58
C LEU A 359 -5.24 -23.01 -15.88
N PHE A 360 -4.11 -23.60 -16.21
CA PHE A 360 -3.97 -24.40 -17.42
C PHE A 360 -3.25 -25.71 -17.10
N GLU A 361 -3.60 -26.75 -17.83
CA GLU A 361 -2.81 -27.98 -17.88
C GLU A 361 -1.45 -27.71 -18.56
N LYS A 362 -0.46 -28.59 -18.35
CA LYS A 362 0.87 -28.47 -18.99
C LYS A 362 0.80 -28.44 -20.52
N ASP A 363 -0.24 -29.01 -21.12
CA ASP A 363 -0.47 -28.99 -22.56
C ASP A 363 -1.21 -27.73 -23.06
N GLY A 364 -1.53 -26.79 -22.15
CA GLY A 364 -2.19 -25.52 -22.42
C GLY A 364 -3.71 -25.59 -22.48
N GLN A 365 -4.35 -26.72 -22.18
CA GLN A 365 -5.81 -26.78 -22.05
C GLN A 365 -6.26 -26.01 -20.81
N PRO A 366 -7.32 -25.17 -20.89
CA PRO A 366 -7.86 -24.50 -19.72
C PRO A 366 -8.46 -25.51 -18.75
N LYS A 367 -8.23 -25.31 -17.46
CA LYS A 367 -8.90 -26.09 -16.41
C LYS A 367 -10.37 -25.66 -16.26
N GLU A 368 -11.16 -26.47 -15.56
CA GLU A 368 -12.62 -26.29 -15.47
C GLU A 368 -13.05 -24.91 -14.91
N TRP A 369 -12.24 -24.31 -14.04
CA TRP A 369 -12.48 -22.99 -13.45
C TRP A 369 -11.96 -21.82 -14.30
N THR A 370 -11.15 -22.09 -15.33
CA THR A 370 -10.48 -21.06 -16.13
C THR A 370 -11.43 -20.40 -17.13
N GLU A 371 -12.32 -21.16 -17.76
CA GLU A 371 -13.31 -20.60 -18.68
C GLU A 371 -14.24 -19.59 -17.99
N PRO A 372 -14.81 -19.85 -16.80
CA PRO A 372 -15.57 -18.84 -16.04
C PRO A 372 -14.79 -17.55 -15.76
N ILE A 373 -13.51 -17.66 -15.39
CA ILE A 373 -12.63 -16.49 -15.15
C ILE A 373 -12.48 -15.66 -16.42
N LEU A 374 -12.06 -16.31 -17.52
CA LEU A 374 -11.81 -15.63 -18.80
C LEU A 374 -13.08 -14.99 -19.35
N ASN A 375 -14.20 -15.71 -19.38
CA ASN A 375 -15.47 -15.19 -19.88
C ASN A 375 -15.93 -13.95 -19.09
N THR A 376 -15.76 -13.97 -17.76
CA THR A 376 -16.13 -12.84 -16.90
C THR A 376 -15.25 -11.62 -17.19
N LEU A 377 -13.94 -11.80 -17.23
CA LEU A 377 -12.99 -10.70 -17.47
C LEU A 377 -13.12 -10.13 -18.88
N GLU A 378 -13.26 -10.98 -19.91
CA GLU A 378 -13.44 -10.54 -21.30
C GLU A 378 -14.75 -9.76 -21.48
N GLN A 379 -15.84 -10.18 -20.85
CA GLN A 379 -17.10 -9.43 -20.85
C GLN A 379 -16.94 -8.04 -20.22
N ILE A 380 -16.20 -7.94 -19.11
CA ILE A 380 -15.94 -6.65 -18.44
C ILE A 380 -15.07 -5.76 -19.31
N LEU A 381 -13.96 -6.28 -19.84
CA LEU A 381 -13.01 -5.52 -20.65
C LEU A 381 -13.62 -5.05 -21.97
N ALA A 382 -14.58 -5.79 -22.54
CA ALA A 382 -15.33 -5.34 -23.72
C ALA A 382 -16.14 -4.05 -23.47
N LYS A 383 -16.60 -3.82 -22.23
CA LYS A 383 -17.39 -2.63 -21.83
C LYS A 383 -16.55 -1.56 -21.13
N HIS A 384 -15.55 -1.98 -20.37
CA HIS A 384 -14.69 -1.16 -19.53
C HIS A 384 -13.21 -1.47 -19.80
N PRO A 385 -12.69 -1.10 -20.99
CA PRO A 385 -11.34 -1.48 -21.42
C PRO A 385 -10.22 -0.88 -20.54
N GLU A 386 -10.50 0.18 -19.80
CA GLU A 386 -9.56 0.85 -18.88
C GLU A 386 -9.76 0.43 -17.41
N HIS A 387 -10.51 -0.65 -17.13
CA HIS A 387 -10.69 -1.11 -15.75
C HIS A 387 -9.40 -1.74 -15.21
N GLY A 388 -8.78 -1.13 -14.21
CA GLY A 388 -7.47 -1.57 -13.68
C GLY A 388 -7.45 -3.00 -13.16
N GLY A 389 -8.42 -3.38 -12.31
CA GLY A 389 -8.50 -4.74 -11.77
C GLY A 389 -8.73 -5.82 -12.84
N ALA A 390 -9.68 -5.60 -13.76
CA ALA A 390 -9.95 -6.53 -14.86
C ALA A 390 -8.73 -6.74 -15.77
N ASN A 391 -8.01 -5.67 -16.15
CA ASN A 391 -6.79 -5.80 -16.95
C ASN A 391 -5.68 -6.55 -16.20
N HIS A 392 -5.54 -6.28 -14.89
CA HIS A 392 -4.57 -6.97 -14.03
C HIS A 392 -4.86 -8.48 -13.99
N PHE A 393 -6.06 -8.87 -13.60
CA PHE A 393 -6.41 -10.29 -13.48
C PHE A 393 -6.49 -10.99 -14.84
N TYR A 394 -6.80 -10.27 -15.92
CA TYR A 394 -6.77 -10.87 -17.26
C TYR A 394 -5.36 -11.22 -17.70
N ILE A 395 -4.35 -10.39 -17.39
CA ILE A 395 -2.94 -10.73 -17.64
C ILE A 395 -2.59 -12.05 -16.93
N HIS A 396 -2.86 -12.15 -15.63
CA HIS A 396 -2.62 -13.39 -14.87
C HIS A 396 -3.45 -14.58 -15.36
N ALA A 397 -4.65 -14.34 -15.87
CA ALA A 397 -5.52 -15.40 -16.38
C ALA A 397 -5.06 -15.97 -17.72
N VAL A 398 -4.23 -15.25 -18.50
CA VAL A 398 -3.79 -15.69 -19.83
C VAL A 398 -2.29 -15.91 -19.95
N GLU A 399 -1.49 -15.40 -19.01
CA GLU A 399 -0.02 -15.46 -19.08
C GLU A 399 0.45 -16.91 -19.25
N SER A 400 0.02 -17.86 -18.41
CA SER A 400 0.42 -19.27 -18.45
C SER A 400 -0.16 -20.08 -19.62
N SER A 401 -1.05 -19.48 -20.41
CA SER A 401 -1.71 -20.16 -21.53
C SER A 401 -0.76 -20.37 -22.73
N LYS A 402 -1.25 -21.09 -23.76
CA LYS A 402 -0.61 -21.17 -25.09
C LYS A 402 -0.89 -19.97 -26.01
N THR A 403 -1.74 -19.05 -25.57
CA THR A 403 -2.09 -17.83 -26.31
C THR A 403 -1.90 -16.58 -25.44
N PRO A 404 -0.69 -16.34 -24.87
CA PRO A 404 -0.42 -15.19 -24.01
C PRO A 404 -0.64 -13.85 -24.73
N GLU A 405 -0.61 -13.83 -26.07
CA GLU A 405 -0.88 -12.65 -26.89
C GLU A 405 -2.28 -12.04 -26.65
N LYS A 406 -3.22 -12.81 -26.11
CA LYS A 406 -4.53 -12.28 -25.67
C LYS A 406 -4.37 -11.15 -24.65
N GLY A 407 -3.35 -11.21 -23.79
CA GLY A 407 -3.09 -10.21 -22.76
C GLY A 407 -2.41 -8.93 -23.27
N LEU A 408 -2.02 -8.85 -24.55
CA LEU A 408 -1.27 -7.70 -25.08
C LEU A 408 -2.04 -6.39 -24.97
N THR A 409 -3.35 -6.40 -25.23
CA THR A 409 -4.19 -5.20 -25.08
C THR A 409 -4.17 -4.69 -23.64
N SER A 410 -4.29 -5.59 -22.65
CA SER A 410 -4.22 -5.23 -21.23
C SER A 410 -2.84 -4.71 -20.83
N ALA A 411 -1.78 -5.35 -21.32
CA ALA A 411 -0.41 -4.88 -21.13
C ALA A 411 -0.19 -3.46 -21.70
N GLU A 412 -0.69 -3.19 -22.91
CA GLU A 412 -0.60 -1.88 -23.55
C GLU A 412 -1.37 -0.77 -22.82
N VAL A 413 -2.46 -1.11 -22.13
CA VAL A 413 -3.22 -0.14 -21.34
C VAL A 413 -2.42 0.31 -20.11
N PHE A 414 -1.75 -0.61 -19.41
CA PHE A 414 -0.87 -0.24 -18.29
C PHE A 414 0.36 0.56 -18.75
N ASP A 415 0.91 0.23 -19.92
CA ASP A 415 2.00 0.99 -20.55
C ASP A 415 1.62 2.44 -20.91
N LYS A 416 0.31 2.76 -20.97
CA LYS A 416 -0.25 4.10 -21.19
C LYS A 416 -0.69 4.78 -19.88
N ASP A 417 -0.01 4.46 -18.78
CA ASP A 417 -0.18 5.10 -17.48
C ASP A 417 -1.60 4.94 -16.87
N LEU A 418 -2.23 3.77 -17.02
CA LEU A 418 -3.55 3.53 -16.40
C LEU A 418 -3.51 3.63 -14.87
N VAL A 419 -2.49 3.05 -14.22
CA VAL A 419 -2.31 3.10 -12.76
C VAL A 419 -0.83 3.38 -12.42
N PRO A 420 -0.33 4.59 -12.74
CA PRO A 420 1.11 4.87 -12.85
C PRO A 420 1.84 4.91 -11.50
N ASN A 421 1.10 5.02 -10.40
CA ASN A 421 1.67 5.09 -9.04
C ASN A 421 1.61 3.76 -8.28
N ALA A 422 1.17 2.67 -8.93
CA ALA A 422 1.17 1.34 -8.33
C ALA A 422 2.24 0.49 -9.01
N GLY A 423 3.45 0.43 -8.44
CA GLY A 423 4.59 -0.25 -9.08
C GLY A 423 4.29 -1.70 -9.45
N HIS A 424 3.47 -2.41 -8.64
CA HIS A 424 2.93 -3.71 -9.01
C HIS A 424 2.21 -3.70 -10.37
N LEU A 425 1.22 -2.81 -10.55
CA LEU A 425 0.45 -2.73 -11.79
C LEU A 425 1.27 -2.18 -12.97
N VAL A 426 2.28 -1.36 -12.71
CA VAL A 426 3.21 -0.86 -13.73
C VAL A 426 4.11 -1.97 -14.27
N HIS A 427 4.46 -2.98 -13.45
CA HIS A 427 5.28 -4.10 -13.92
C HIS A 427 4.46 -5.14 -14.69
N MET A 428 3.17 -5.31 -14.37
CA MET A 428 2.28 -6.34 -14.94
C MET A 428 2.42 -6.62 -16.45
N PRO A 429 2.61 -5.62 -17.35
CA PRO A 429 2.88 -5.87 -18.76
C PRO A 429 4.02 -6.87 -19.04
N SER A 430 5.03 -6.96 -18.16
CA SER A 430 6.17 -7.85 -18.35
C SER A 430 5.83 -9.33 -18.35
N HIS A 431 4.75 -9.74 -17.65
CA HIS A 431 4.24 -11.12 -17.66
C HIS A 431 3.81 -11.53 -19.07
N ILE A 432 3.18 -10.63 -19.83
CA ILE A 432 2.84 -10.90 -21.22
C ILE A 432 4.08 -10.77 -22.12
N TYR A 433 4.87 -9.71 -21.95
CA TYR A 433 5.98 -9.43 -22.85
C TYR A 433 7.09 -10.48 -22.82
N ILE A 434 7.37 -11.08 -21.66
CA ILE A 434 8.34 -12.18 -21.58
C ILE A 434 7.85 -13.42 -22.35
N ARG A 435 6.53 -13.66 -22.36
CA ARG A 435 5.90 -14.79 -23.07
C ARG A 435 5.73 -14.56 -24.56
N THR A 436 5.55 -13.32 -25.01
CA THR A 436 5.43 -12.96 -26.44
C THR A 436 6.76 -12.61 -27.11
N GLY A 437 7.85 -12.62 -26.34
CA GLY A 437 9.19 -12.27 -26.81
C GLY A 437 9.44 -10.78 -26.97
N ASP A 438 8.57 -9.92 -26.44
CA ASP A 438 8.70 -8.47 -26.47
C ASP A 438 9.60 -7.98 -25.30
N TYR A 439 10.74 -8.63 -25.12
CA TYR A 439 11.64 -8.49 -23.97
C TYR A 439 12.05 -7.04 -23.67
N HIS A 440 12.25 -6.23 -24.70
CA HIS A 440 12.55 -4.81 -24.53
C HIS A 440 11.43 -4.06 -23.82
N LYS A 441 10.17 -4.29 -24.21
CA LYS A 441 9.01 -3.69 -23.54
C LYS A 441 8.92 -4.17 -22.09
N GLY A 442 9.18 -5.45 -21.83
CA GLY A 442 9.27 -6.00 -20.47
C GLY A 442 10.37 -5.34 -19.64
N THR A 443 11.52 -5.03 -20.23
CA THR A 443 12.60 -4.30 -19.55
C THR A 443 12.15 -2.89 -19.20
N LEU A 444 11.54 -2.17 -20.13
CA LEU A 444 11.04 -0.82 -19.92
C LEU A 444 9.91 -0.74 -18.88
N SER A 445 8.97 -1.68 -18.88
CA SER A 445 7.89 -1.72 -17.88
C SER A 445 8.45 -1.88 -16.47
N ASN A 446 9.45 -2.76 -16.28
CA ASN A 446 10.09 -2.95 -14.99
C ASN A 446 10.97 -1.76 -14.57
N ILE A 447 11.66 -1.09 -15.50
CA ILE A 447 12.38 0.17 -15.18
C ILE A 447 11.41 1.20 -14.59
N ARG A 448 10.22 1.35 -15.19
CA ARG A 448 9.18 2.26 -14.66
C ARG A 448 8.66 1.79 -13.30
N ALA A 449 8.36 0.51 -13.14
CA ALA A 449 7.87 -0.06 -11.88
C ALA A 449 8.87 0.13 -10.74
N ILE A 450 10.15 -0.15 -10.99
CA ILE A 450 11.24 0.03 -10.02
C ILE A 450 11.37 1.49 -9.59
N ALA A 451 11.21 2.44 -10.52
CA ALA A 451 11.24 3.86 -10.19
C ALA A 451 10.08 4.26 -9.26
N VAL A 452 8.87 3.75 -9.54
CA VAL A 452 7.67 3.98 -8.70
C VAL A 452 7.84 3.37 -7.31
N ASP A 453 8.27 2.11 -7.22
CA ASP A 453 8.45 1.43 -5.94
C ASP A 453 9.61 1.98 -5.14
N SER A 454 10.70 2.38 -5.80
CA SER A 454 11.82 3.04 -5.10
C SER A 454 11.37 4.35 -4.46
N ALA A 455 10.55 5.14 -5.16
CA ALA A 455 9.96 6.34 -4.59
C ALA A 455 9.05 6.00 -3.40
N TYR A 456 8.21 4.96 -3.53
CA TYR A 456 7.31 4.51 -2.47
C TYR A 456 8.05 3.98 -1.22
N VAL A 457 9.02 3.07 -1.38
CA VAL A 457 9.78 2.48 -0.29
C VAL A 457 10.58 3.55 0.47
N ASN A 458 11.22 4.48 -0.25
CA ASN A 458 11.98 5.56 0.36
C ASN A 458 11.08 6.61 1.05
N ALA A 459 9.92 6.94 0.48
CA ALA A 459 9.03 7.94 1.07
C ALA A 459 8.26 7.42 2.28
N CYS A 460 7.83 6.14 2.24
CA CYS A 460 6.92 5.57 3.23
C CYS A 460 7.61 4.69 4.28
N ASN A 461 8.94 4.46 4.19
CA ASN A 461 9.65 3.45 5.00
C ASN A 461 8.90 2.11 5.02
N ALA A 462 8.46 1.65 3.84
CA ALA A 462 7.60 0.47 3.73
C ALA A 462 8.24 -0.74 4.42
N GLN A 463 7.41 -1.57 5.07
CA GLN A 463 7.84 -2.78 5.78
C GLN A 463 7.05 -4.01 5.31
N GLY A 464 7.53 -5.20 5.67
CA GLY A 464 6.87 -6.46 5.35
C GLY A 464 7.22 -7.00 3.96
N ALA A 465 6.35 -7.85 3.40
CA ALA A 465 6.63 -8.58 2.16
C ALA A 465 6.83 -7.69 0.93
N TYR A 466 6.26 -6.48 0.93
CA TYR A 466 6.37 -5.57 -0.22
C TYR A 466 7.80 -5.14 -0.54
N PRO A 467 8.52 -4.43 0.35
CA PRO A 467 9.92 -4.07 0.11
C PRO A 467 10.87 -5.29 0.08
N LEU A 468 10.48 -6.40 0.72
CA LEU A 468 11.35 -7.58 0.86
C LEU A 468 11.27 -8.55 -0.32
N ALA A 469 10.13 -8.65 -1.00
CA ALA A 469 9.92 -9.64 -2.05
C ALA A 469 9.27 -9.06 -3.32
N TYR A 470 8.21 -8.26 -3.20
CA TYR A 470 7.53 -7.71 -4.39
C TYR A 470 8.36 -6.62 -5.12
N PHE A 471 9.03 -5.72 -4.41
CA PHE A 471 9.92 -4.77 -5.07
C PHE A 471 11.13 -5.46 -5.74
N PRO A 472 11.84 -6.39 -5.07
CA PRO A 472 12.86 -7.21 -5.72
C PRO A 472 12.35 -8.04 -6.90
N HIS A 473 11.08 -8.44 -6.90
CA HIS A 473 10.47 -9.17 -8.01
C HIS A 473 10.47 -8.35 -9.33
N ASN A 474 10.24 -7.03 -9.24
CA ASN A 474 10.33 -6.14 -10.41
C ASN A 474 11.76 -6.06 -10.95
N GLN A 475 12.74 -6.03 -10.05
CA GLN A 475 14.16 -6.08 -10.43
C GLN A 475 14.53 -7.45 -11.03
N HIS A 476 13.93 -8.53 -10.53
CA HIS A 476 14.14 -9.88 -11.04
C HIS A 476 13.60 -10.03 -12.46
N PHE A 477 12.40 -9.52 -12.72
CA PHE A 477 11.84 -9.42 -14.07
C PHE A 477 12.69 -8.58 -15.01
N MET A 478 13.21 -7.44 -14.54
CA MET A 478 14.13 -6.61 -15.31
C MET A 478 15.40 -7.39 -15.67
N ALA A 479 16.00 -8.12 -14.73
CA ALA A 479 17.19 -8.92 -14.98
C ALA A 479 16.95 -9.99 -16.06
N ALA A 480 15.83 -10.70 -15.99
CA ALA A 480 15.47 -11.72 -16.97
C ALA A 480 15.20 -11.14 -18.36
N THR A 481 14.32 -10.14 -18.46
CA THR A 481 13.94 -9.53 -19.74
C THR A 481 15.11 -8.79 -20.40
N ALA A 482 15.92 -8.05 -19.64
CA ALA A 482 17.13 -7.39 -20.14
C ALA A 482 18.15 -8.42 -20.68
N THR A 483 18.25 -9.59 -20.04
CA THR A 483 19.14 -10.65 -20.52
C THR A 483 18.65 -11.29 -21.83
N LEU A 484 17.34 -11.48 -21.96
CA LEU A 484 16.72 -12.08 -23.15
C LEU A 484 16.75 -11.13 -24.36
N GLU A 485 16.68 -9.80 -24.15
CA GLU A 485 16.90 -8.82 -25.22
C GLU A 485 18.39 -8.56 -25.55
N GLY A 486 19.32 -9.04 -24.72
CA GLY A 486 20.76 -8.84 -24.91
C GLY A 486 21.31 -7.51 -24.38
N ASN A 487 20.63 -6.85 -23.45
CA ASN A 487 21.11 -5.65 -22.78
C ASN A 487 21.84 -6.02 -21.48
N SER A 488 23.15 -6.24 -21.60
CA SER A 488 24.01 -6.67 -20.51
C SER A 488 24.11 -5.64 -19.38
N LYS A 489 24.14 -4.34 -19.70
CA LYS A 489 24.21 -3.28 -18.68
C LYS A 489 23.01 -3.31 -17.74
N TRP A 490 21.80 -3.34 -18.29
CA TRP A 490 20.58 -3.38 -17.48
C TRP A 490 20.41 -4.71 -16.77
N ALA A 491 20.74 -5.82 -17.44
CA ALA A 491 20.65 -7.14 -16.84
C ALA A 491 21.54 -7.30 -15.60
N LEU A 492 22.82 -6.92 -15.71
CA LEU A 492 23.78 -7.02 -14.61
C LEU A 492 23.41 -6.09 -13.46
N TYR A 493 23.03 -4.84 -13.76
CA TYR A 493 22.55 -3.89 -12.76
C TYR A 493 21.35 -4.43 -11.99
N ALA A 494 20.33 -4.92 -12.70
CA ALA A 494 19.12 -5.43 -12.07
C ALA A 494 19.42 -6.68 -11.24
N ALA A 495 20.24 -7.61 -11.75
CA ALA A 495 20.64 -8.81 -11.02
C ALA A 495 21.32 -8.48 -9.68
N ASP A 496 22.25 -7.53 -9.70
CA ASP A 496 22.98 -7.11 -8.49
C ASP A 496 22.05 -6.40 -7.49
N GLU A 497 21.12 -5.57 -7.96
CA GLU A 497 20.15 -4.90 -7.08
C GLU A 497 19.14 -5.87 -6.47
N VAL A 498 18.68 -6.90 -7.20
CA VAL A 498 17.85 -7.98 -6.63
C VAL A 498 18.57 -8.65 -5.46
N ALA A 499 19.82 -9.07 -5.68
CA ALA A 499 20.59 -9.77 -4.65
C ALA A 499 20.94 -8.88 -3.45
N LYS A 500 21.17 -7.59 -3.69
CA LYS A 500 21.40 -6.58 -2.65
C LYS A 500 20.16 -6.35 -1.78
N ASN A 501 18.97 -6.42 -2.37
CA ASN A 501 17.70 -6.26 -1.65
C ASN A 501 17.22 -7.56 -0.98
N ALA A 502 17.81 -8.71 -1.30
CA ALA A 502 17.56 -9.96 -0.60
C ALA A 502 18.11 -9.91 0.84
N ASN A 503 17.22 -9.94 1.84
CA ASN A 503 17.62 -9.87 3.24
C ASN A 503 18.30 -11.17 3.69
N THR A 504 19.59 -11.08 4.00
CA THR A 504 20.42 -12.26 4.29
C THR A 504 20.10 -12.98 5.59
N GLN A 505 19.39 -12.34 6.52
CA GLN A 505 18.93 -12.98 7.75
C GLN A 505 17.57 -13.64 7.57
N LEU A 506 16.64 -12.94 6.91
CA LEU A 506 15.29 -13.47 6.69
C LEU A 506 15.29 -14.68 5.77
N MET A 507 16.14 -14.72 4.75
CA MET A 507 16.18 -15.84 3.80
C MET A 507 16.60 -17.19 4.40
N LYS A 508 17.00 -17.22 5.68
CA LYS A 508 17.28 -18.44 6.45
C LYS A 508 16.01 -19.06 7.04
N ALA A 509 14.93 -18.29 7.16
CA ALA A 509 13.66 -18.79 7.65
C ALA A 509 12.92 -19.57 6.54
N PRO A 510 12.25 -20.69 6.85
CA PRO A 510 11.58 -21.54 5.85
C PRO A 510 10.61 -20.77 4.95
N GLU A 511 9.81 -19.87 5.52
CA GLU A 511 8.85 -19.02 4.80
C GLU A 511 9.48 -18.01 3.83
N TRP A 512 10.81 -17.82 3.82
CA TRP A 512 11.52 -16.85 2.99
C TRP A 512 12.50 -17.49 1.99
N GLY A 513 12.29 -18.76 1.62
CA GLY A 513 13.12 -19.49 0.65
C GLY A 513 13.37 -18.76 -0.68
N THR A 514 12.35 -18.07 -1.21
CA THR A 514 12.44 -17.23 -2.42
C THR A 514 13.60 -16.23 -2.38
N LEU A 515 13.94 -15.68 -1.22
CA LEU A 515 15.00 -14.69 -1.10
C LEU A 515 16.38 -15.30 -1.40
N GLN A 516 16.58 -16.60 -1.18
CA GLN A 516 17.81 -17.28 -1.59
C GLN A 516 17.93 -17.30 -3.12
N HIS A 517 16.81 -17.48 -3.82
CA HIS A 517 16.79 -17.39 -5.28
C HIS A 517 17.13 -15.98 -5.76
N TYR A 518 16.51 -14.95 -5.18
CA TYR A 518 16.85 -13.55 -5.46
C TYR A 518 18.33 -13.22 -5.21
N TYR A 519 18.89 -13.74 -4.11
CA TYR A 519 20.30 -13.59 -3.80
C TYR A 519 21.23 -14.20 -4.86
N THR A 520 20.78 -15.26 -5.57
CA THR A 520 21.61 -15.98 -6.56
C THR A 520 21.50 -15.47 -7.99
N ILE A 521 20.55 -14.58 -8.31
CA ILE A 521 20.33 -14.06 -9.67
C ILE A 521 21.62 -13.55 -10.37
N PRO A 522 22.54 -12.83 -9.71
CA PRO A 522 23.83 -12.46 -10.30
C PRO A 522 24.60 -13.65 -10.87
N PHE A 523 24.60 -14.80 -10.18
CA PHE A 523 25.34 -15.99 -10.62
C PHE A 523 24.83 -16.53 -11.96
N TYR A 524 23.52 -16.42 -12.21
CA TYR A 524 22.93 -16.80 -13.50
C TYR A 524 23.30 -15.80 -14.60
N VAL A 525 23.05 -14.51 -14.34
CA VAL A 525 23.17 -13.45 -15.35
C VAL A 525 24.62 -13.25 -15.78
N TYR A 526 25.55 -13.27 -14.82
CA TYR A 526 26.98 -13.15 -15.11
C TYR A 526 27.52 -14.34 -15.91
N VAL A 527 27.03 -15.57 -15.64
CA VAL A 527 27.37 -16.74 -16.47
C VAL A 527 26.87 -16.56 -17.89
N LYS A 528 25.62 -16.11 -18.06
CA LYS A 528 25.01 -15.92 -19.38
C LYS A 528 25.78 -14.89 -20.23
N PHE A 529 26.26 -13.82 -19.61
CA PHE A 529 27.07 -12.78 -20.26
C PHE A 529 28.59 -13.02 -20.22
N GLY A 530 29.04 -14.19 -19.78
CA GLY A 530 30.46 -14.56 -19.82
C GLY A 530 31.38 -13.66 -19.01
N LYS A 531 30.90 -13.11 -17.89
CA LYS A 531 31.64 -12.24 -16.98
C LYS A 531 32.56 -13.04 -16.06
N TRP A 532 33.50 -13.76 -16.68
CA TRP A 532 34.27 -14.81 -16.03
C TRP A 532 35.19 -14.28 -14.93
N ASP A 533 35.81 -13.12 -15.11
CA ASP A 533 36.71 -12.55 -14.11
C ASP A 533 35.91 -12.07 -12.89
N GLU A 534 34.79 -11.39 -13.13
CA GLU A 534 33.89 -10.89 -12.10
C GLU A 534 33.31 -12.04 -11.26
N ILE A 535 32.91 -13.15 -11.89
CA ILE A 535 32.42 -14.34 -11.18
C ILE A 535 33.48 -14.93 -10.23
N LEU A 536 34.75 -14.94 -10.64
CA LEU A 536 35.83 -15.47 -9.81
C LEU A 536 36.12 -14.58 -8.60
N GLU A 537 35.76 -13.30 -8.67
CA GLU A 537 35.84 -12.34 -7.56
C GLU A 537 34.61 -12.38 -6.63
N MET A 538 33.47 -12.92 -7.10
CA MET A 538 32.25 -13.03 -6.29
C MET A 538 32.45 -13.91 -5.05
N THR A 539 31.82 -13.49 -3.95
CA THR A 539 31.83 -14.21 -2.67
C THR A 539 30.41 -14.52 -2.19
N ASN A 540 30.19 -15.71 -1.63
CA ASN A 540 28.96 -16.01 -0.92
C ASN A 540 29.01 -15.44 0.51
N LYS A 541 28.14 -14.48 0.83
CA LYS A 541 28.02 -13.86 2.16
C LYS A 541 27.21 -14.72 3.15
N VAL A 542 26.61 -15.81 2.69
CA VAL A 542 25.84 -16.78 3.47
C VAL A 542 26.33 -18.21 3.22
N PRO A 543 27.59 -18.52 3.56
CA PRO A 543 28.20 -19.83 3.28
C PRO A 543 27.49 -21.00 3.99
N GLU A 544 26.63 -20.73 4.97
CA GLU A 544 25.82 -21.74 5.67
C GLU A 544 24.59 -22.20 4.89
N LEU A 545 24.21 -21.52 3.80
CA LEU A 545 23.08 -21.89 2.96
C LEU A 545 23.55 -22.62 1.71
N ASP A 546 23.09 -23.86 1.55
CA ASP A 546 23.57 -24.76 0.50
C ASP A 546 23.17 -24.30 -0.91
N TYR A 547 21.97 -23.72 -1.09
CA TYR A 547 21.53 -23.30 -2.42
C TYR A 547 22.37 -22.14 -2.99
N PRO A 548 22.57 -21.01 -2.27
CA PRO A 548 23.52 -19.98 -2.70
C PRO A 548 24.93 -20.50 -2.95
N GLN A 549 25.39 -21.44 -2.13
CA GLN A 549 26.71 -22.03 -2.29
C GLN A 549 26.82 -22.90 -3.54
N ALA A 550 25.80 -23.71 -3.83
CA ALA A 550 25.72 -24.54 -5.03
C ALA A 550 25.74 -23.68 -6.30
N MET A 551 24.93 -22.60 -6.34
CA MET A 551 24.89 -21.72 -7.49
C MET A 551 26.19 -20.94 -7.71
N LEU A 552 26.92 -20.59 -6.64
CA LEU A 552 28.27 -20.02 -6.76
C LEU A 552 29.27 -21.02 -7.34
N HIS A 553 29.24 -22.29 -6.91
CA HIS A 553 30.10 -23.35 -7.48
C HIS A 553 29.79 -23.58 -8.96
N TYR A 554 28.51 -23.58 -9.34
CA TYR A 554 28.10 -23.61 -10.74
C TYR A 554 28.72 -22.44 -11.54
N ALA A 555 28.54 -21.21 -11.07
CA ALA A 555 29.03 -20.03 -11.77
C ALA A 555 30.57 -20.04 -11.91
N ARG A 556 31.30 -20.35 -10.83
CA ARG A 556 32.76 -20.45 -10.86
C ARG A 556 33.25 -21.59 -11.75
N GLY A 557 32.57 -22.73 -11.73
CA GLY A 557 32.84 -23.84 -12.64
C GLY A 557 32.73 -23.41 -14.09
N MET A 558 31.66 -22.70 -14.45
CA MET A 558 31.44 -22.16 -15.79
C MET A 558 32.53 -21.12 -16.15
N ALA A 559 32.88 -20.22 -15.24
CA ALA A 559 33.95 -19.24 -15.44
C ALA A 559 35.32 -19.90 -15.68
N PHE A 560 35.69 -20.92 -14.90
CA PHE A 560 36.93 -21.67 -15.12
C PHE A 560 36.93 -22.40 -16.47
N LEU A 561 35.79 -22.99 -16.90
CA LEU A 561 35.67 -23.58 -18.23
C LEU A 561 35.81 -22.54 -19.35
N GLY A 562 35.21 -21.36 -19.20
CA GLY A 562 35.35 -20.24 -20.13
C GLY A 562 36.80 -19.76 -20.26
N LYS A 563 37.54 -19.76 -19.16
CA LYS A 563 38.98 -19.42 -19.11
C LYS A 563 39.92 -20.59 -19.45
N GLY A 564 39.39 -21.77 -19.79
CA GLY A 564 40.19 -22.96 -20.11
C GLY A 564 40.91 -23.62 -18.92
N GLN A 565 40.53 -23.31 -17.69
CA GLN A 565 41.12 -23.84 -16.46
C GLN A 565 40.39 -25.11 -16.01
N ILE A 566 40.55 -26.19 -16.78
CA ILE A 566 39.77 -27.43 -16.64
C ILE A 566 39.85 -28.07 -15.24
N ASP A 567 41.04 -28.14 -14.64
CA ASP A 567 41.20 -28.79 -13.32
C ASP A 567 40.46 -28.04 -12.21
N LYS A 568 40.42 -26.71 -12.29
CA LYS A 568 39.65 -25.89 -11.34
C LYS A 568 38.15 -26.03 -11.56
N ALA A 569 37.70 -26.09 -12.82
CA ALA A 569 36.31 -26.38 -13.13
C ALA A 569 35.86 -27.75 -12.60
N LYS A 570 36.72 -28.78 -12.68
CA LYS A 570 36.46 -30.10 -12.08
C LYS A 570 36.35 -30.03 -10.57
N ALA A 571 37.18 -29.22 -9.91
CA ALA A 571 37.09 -29.01 -8.47
C ALA A 571 35.74 -28.36 -8.07
N GLU A 572 35.33 -27.30 -8.77
CA GLU A 572 34.03 -26.65 -8.54
C GLU A 572 32.85 -27.61 -8.81
N LEU A 573 32.93 -28.40 -9.89
CA LEU A 573 31.92 -29.42 -10.21
C LEU A 573 31.82 -30.51 -9.13
N ASN A 574 32.94 -30.93 -8.54
CA ASN A 574 32.91 -31.90 -7.44
C ASN A 574 32.21 -31.32 -6.20
N SER A 575 32.50 -30.05 -5.85
CA SER A 575 31.82 -29.36 -4.76
C SER A 575 30.32 -29.19 -5.01
N LEU A 576 29.94 -28.79 -6.24
CA LEU A 576 28.54 -28.73 -6.66
C LEU A 576 27.86 -30.10 -6.59
N GLY A 577 28.54 -31.16 -7.03
CA GLY A 577 28.00 -32.53 -7.01
C GLY A 577 27.69 -33.06 -5.61
N ILE A 578 28.42 -32.62 -4.58
CA ILE A 578 28.12 -32.94 -3.18
C ILE A 578 26.82 -32.24 -2.74
N LEU A 579 26.70 -30.94 -3.03
CA LEU A 579 25.50 -30.16 -2.68
C LEU A 579 24.26 -30.64 -3.46
N ALA A 580 24.43 -31.05 -4.71
CA ALA A 580 23.37 -31.62 -5.54
C ALA A 580 22.80 -32.94 -4.98
N GLN A 581 23.51 -33.62 -4.09
CA GLN A 581 22.98 -34.82 -3.40
C GLN A 581 22.21 -34.48 -2.13
N ASN A 582 22.21 -33.21 -1.69
CA ASN A 582 21.50 -32.81 -0.48
C ASN A 582 20.00 -32.65 -0.74
N GLU A 583 19.22 -33.64 -0.31
CA GLU A 583 17.77 -33.62 -0.48
C GLU A 583 17.04 -32.56 0.37
N THR A 584 17.67 -31.97 1.39
CA THR A 584 17.05 -30.89 2.18
C THR A 584 16.76 -29.65 1.34
N LEU A 585 17.44 -29.48 0.20
CA LEU A 585 17.12 -28.45 -0.79
C LEU A 585 15.70 -28.57 -1.35
N LYS A 586 15.04 -29.74 -1.23
CA LYS A 586 13.62 -29.92 -1.63
C LYS A 586 12.65 -29.12 -0.77
N GLU A 587 13.06 -28.75 0.45
CA GLU A 587 12.25 -27.97 1.37
C GLU A 587 12.31 -26.46 1.08
N VAL A 588 13.31 -26.02 0.30
CA VAL A 588 13.46 -24.62 -0.09
C VAL A 588 12.77 -24.41 -1.44
N THR A 589 11.71 -23.60 -1.42
CA THR A 589 10.89 -23.35 -2.61
C THR A 589 10.95 -21.89 -3.04
N ILE A 590 10.67 -21.66 -4.32
CA ILE A 590 10.49 -20.32 -4.89
C ILE A 590 9.00 -20.07 -4.96
N TRP A 591 8.51 -19.14 -4.13
CA TRP A 591 7.09 -18.80 -3.99
C TRP A 591 6.17 -20.00 -3.68
N ASN A 592 6.70 -21.06 -3.08
CA ASN A 592 6.01 -22.34 -2.89
C ASN A 592 5.57 -23.04 -4.19
N ILE A 593 6.24 -22.74 -5.32
CA ILE A 593 5.91 -23.29 -6.64
C ILE A 593 6.89 -24.40 -7.04
N ASN A 594 8.18 -24.07 -7.15
CA ASN A 594 9.23 -24.98 -7.55
C ASN A 594 10.30 -25.10 -6.47
N SER A 595 10.96 -26.26 -6.45
CA SER A 595 12.04 -26.57 -5.52
C SER A 595 13.39 -26.10 -6.06
N VAL A 596 14.24 -25.51 -5.21
CA VAL A 596 15.61 -25.14 -5.61
C VAL A 596 16.49 -26.37 -5.84
N TYR A 597 16.11 -27.55 -5.33
CA TYR A 597 16.80 -28.82 -5.62
C TYR A 597 16.86 -29.08 -7.12
N ASP A 598 15.76 -28.86 -7.84
CA ASP A 598 15.68 -29.09 -9.29
C ASP A 598 16.58 -28.12 -10.04
N LEU A 599 16.67 -26.86 -9.60
CA LEU A 599 17.62 -25.89 -10.16
C LEU A 599 19.07 -26.30 -9.95
N VAL A 600 19.41 -26.86 -8.78
CA VAL A 600 20.75 -27.39 -8.51
C VAL A 600 21.06 -28.60 -9.38
N GLN A 601 20.09 -29.48 -9.65
CA GLN A 601 20.27 -30.58 -10.61
C GLN A 601 20.53 -30.06 -12.03
N ILE A 602 19.78 -29.04 -12.48
CA ILE A 602 19.97 -28.42 -13.80
C ILE A 602 21.38 -27.80 -13.88
N ALA A 603 21.81 -27.07 -12.84
CA ALA A 603 23.12 -26.46 -12.77
C ALA A 603 24.26 -27.50 -12.83
N GLU A 604 24.18 -28.55 -12.02
CA GLU A 604 25.16 -29.64 -11.97
C GLU A 604 25.32 -30.32 -13.32
N LYS A 605 24.20 -30.74 -13.93
CA LYS A 605 24.20 -31.41 -15.23
C LYS A 605 24.72 -30.51 -16.34
N THR A 606 24.35 -29.22 -16.32
CA THR A 606 24.78 -28.25 -17.33
C THR A 606 26.28 -27.99 -17.24
N LEU A 607 26.84 -27.83 -16.03
CA LEU A 607 28.28 -27.67 -15.84
C LEU A 607 29.05 -28.95 -16.26
N ARG A 608 28.59 -30.12 -15.83
CA ARG A 608 29.20 -31.41 -16.19
C ARG A 608 29.17 -31.65 -17.70
N ALA A 609 28.05 -31.39 -18.35
CA ALA A 609 27.92 -31.52 -19.79
C ALA A 609 28.83 -30.53 -20.54
N THR A 610 28.98 -29.31 -20.04
CA THR A 610 29.89 -28.31 -20.64
C THR A 610 31.35 -28.73 -20.52
N LEU A 611 31.74 -29.32 -19.39
CA LEU A 611 33.07 -29.92 -19.21
C LEU A 611 33.32 -31.06 -20.21
N LEU A 612 32.39 -32.00 -20.32
CA LEU A 612 32.48 -33.13 -21.26
C LEU A 612 32.58 -32.67 -22.72
N ALA A 613 31.82 -31.63 -23.10
CA ALA A 613 31.92 -31.03 -24.43
C ALA A 613 33.31 -30.43 -24.70
N LYS A 614 33.94 -29.78 -23.71
CA LYS A 614 35.33 -29.29 -23.85
C LYS A 614 36.33 -30.44 -24.00
N GLU A 615 36.05 -31.59 -23.39
CA GLU A 615 36.81 -32.84 -23.55
C GLU A 615 36.45 -33.62 -24.83
N LYS A 616 35.54 -33.08 -25.67
CA LYS A 616 35.01 -33.66 -26.91
C LYS A 616 34.19 -34.94 -26.72
N ASP A 617 33.73 -35.23 -25.51
CA ASP A 617 32.72 -36.27 -25.28
C ASP A 617 31.31 -35.68 -25.49
N PHE A 618 30.99 -35.45 -26.76
CA PHE A 618 29.70 -34.87 -27.15
C PHE A 618 28.52 -35.80 -26.84
N THR A 619 28.71 -37.12 -26.88
CA THR A 619 27.64 -38.10 -26.64
C THR A 619 27.15 -38.01 -25.20
N GLN A 620 28.05 -38.08 -24.22
CA GLN A 620 27.67 -37.97 -22.81
C GLN A 620 27.20 -36.55 -22.46
N SER A 621 27.83 -35.53 -23.04
CA SER A 621 27.39 -34.13 -22.88
C SER A 621 25.93 -33.93 -23.30
N MET A 622 25.56 -34.39 -24.50
CA MET A 622 24.18 -34.28 -25.00
C MET A 622 23.18 -35.09 -24.17
N ALA A 623 23.58 -36.25 -23.64
CA ALA A 623 22.71 -37.05 -22.77
C ALA A 623 22.35 -36.29 -21.48
N LEU A 624 23.35 -35.72 -20.80
CA LEU A 624 23.15 -34.93 -19.59
C LEU A 624 22.34 -33.64 -19.84
N LEU A 625 22.56 -32.98 -20.98
CA LEU A 625 21.77 -31.79 -21.33
C LEU A 625 20.30 -32.13 -21.60
N LYS A 626 20.02 -33.29 -22.20
CA LYS A 626 18.64 -33.77 -22.37
C LYS A 626 17.97 -34.11 -21.04
N GLU A 627 18.72 -34.69 -20.09
CA GLU A 627 18.22 -34.90 -18.72
C GLU A 627 17.93 -33.56 -18.02
N ALA A 628 18.83 -32.57 -18.12
CA ALA A 628 18.62 -31.25 -17.56
C ALA A 628 17.42 -30.53 -18.17
N ILE A 629 17.24 -30.64 -19.49
CA ILE A 629 16.05 -30.16 -20.21
C ILE A 629 14.77 -30.82 -19.70
N ALA A 630 14.79 -32.12 -19.42
CA ALA A 630 13.62 -32.81 -18.90
C ALA A 630 13.22 -32.30 -17.51
N ILE A 631 14.20 -31.93 -16.66
CA ILE A 631 13.95 -31.30 -15.37
C ILE A 631 13.41 -29.87 -15.58
N GLU A 632 14.05 -29.08 -16.46
CA GLU A 632 13.62 -27.73 -16.82
C GLU A 632 12.16 -27.70 -17.33
N ASP A 633 11.80 -28.62 -18.24
CA ASP A 633 10.45 -28.72 -18.81
C ASP A 633 9.41 -29.24 -17.79
N ASP A 634 9.84 -29.89 -16.70
CA ASP A 634 8.94 -30.40 -15.66
C ASP A 634 8.63 -29.38 -14.57
N LEU A 635 9.43 -28.30 -14.47
CA LEU A 635 9.15 -27.18 -13.57
C LEU A 635 7.74 -26.63 -13.79
N ASN A 636 7.05 -26.30 -12.70
CA ASN A 636 5.79 -25.60 -12.76
C ASN A 636 6.02 -24.19 -13.29
N TYR A 637 4.98 -23.65 -13.92
CA TYR A 637 5.02 -22.30 -14.45
C TYR A 637 5.28 -21.26 -13.34
N ASN A 638 6.29 -20.42 -13.55
CA ASN A 638 6.60 -19.27 -12.73
C ASN A 638 7.21 -18.16 -13.60
N GLU A 639 7.12 -16.90 -13.18
CA GLU A 639 7.67 -15.78 -13.93
C GLU A 639 8.53 -14.82 -13.10
N PRO A 640 9.70 -14.43 -13.62
CA PRO A 640 10.44 -15.09 -14.70
C PRO A 640 10.64 -16.60 -14.43
N PRO A 641 10.78 -17.44 -15.46
CA PRO A 641 10.99 -18.88 -15.26
C PRO A 641 12.19 -19.13 -14.35
N ASP A 642 12.07 -19.92 -13.28
CA ASP A 642 13.12 -20.05 -12.25
C ASP A 642 14.52 -20.42 -12.81
N TRP A 643 14.54 -21.08 -13.97
CA TRP A 643 15.72 -21.21 -14.82
C TRP A 643 15.60 -20.34 -16.09
N PHE A 644 15.87 -19.04 -15.97
CA PHE A 644 15.61 -18.04 -17.03
C PHE A 644 16.37 -18.28 -18.35
N PHE A 645 17.42 -19.11 -18.34
CA PHE A 645 18.29 -19.35 -19.50
C PHE A 645 18.25 -20.79 -19.95
N SER A 646 17.34 -21.07 -20.87
CA SER A 646 17.10 -22.42 -21.38
C SER A 646 18.36 -23.24 -21.65
N VAL A 647 18.36 -24.48 -21.16
CA VAL A 647 19.46 -25.43 -21.31
C VAL A 647 19.63 -25.83 -22.79
N ARG A 648 18.59 -25.63 -23.62
CA ARG A 648 18.64 -25.89 -25.06
C ARG A 648 19.68 -25.04 -25.78
N HIS A 649 20.05 -23.87 -25.26
CA HIS A 649 21.17 -23.10 -25.78
C HIS A 649 22.49 -23.90 -25.73
N TYR A 650 22.74 -24.59 -24.62
CA TYR A 650 23.93 -25.43 -24.46
C TYR A 650 23.84 -26.68 -25.33
N LEU A 651 22.67 -27.35 -25.38
CA LEU A 651 22.49 -28.54 -26.22
C LEU A 651 22.70 -28.22 -27.70
N GLY A 652 22.06 -27.15 -28.19
CA GLY A 652 22.22 -26.70 -29.56
C GLY A 652 23.67 -26.33 -29.89
N ALA A 653 24.40 -25.68 -28.97
CA ALA A 653 25.81 -25.36 -29.17
C ALA A 653 26.68 -26.62 -29.28
N VAL A 654 26.45 -27.61 -28.41
CA VAL A 654 27.16 -28.90 -28.45
C VAL A 654 26.84 -29.68 -29.72
N GLN A 655 25.58 -29.67 -30.18
CA GLN A 655 25.18 -30.28 -31.44
C GLN A 655 25.90 -29.64 -32.63
N LEU A 656 26.02 -28.30 -32.67
CA LEU A 656 26.79 -27.60 -33.70
C LEU A 656 28.28 -27.98 -33.66
N ASP A 657 28.90 -27.99 -32.48
CA ASP A 657 30.30 -28.38 -32.30
C ASP A 657 30.55 -29.86 -32.72
N ALA A 658 29.53 -30.71 -32.60
CA ALA A 658 29.53 -32.11 -33.05
C ALA A 658 29.16 -32.30 -34.55
N GLY A 659 28.80 -31.22 -35.27
CA GLY A 659 28.35 -31.27 -36.68
C GLY A 659 26.91 -31.77 -36.89
N LEU A 660 26.12 -31.88 -35.83
CA LEU A 660 24.72 -32.34 -35.81
C LEU A 660 23.75 -31.16 -36.07
N ASN A 661 23.89 -30.54 -37.24
CA ASN A 661 23.17 -29.30 -37.55
C ASN A 661 21.64 -29.47 -37.60
N LYS A 662 21.14 -30.65 -38.01
CA LYS A 662 19.69 -30.90 -38.09
C LYS A 662 19.06 -31.01 -36.70
N GLU A 663 19.78 -31.66 -35.78
CA GLU A 663 19.40 -31.77 -34.37
C GLU A 663 19.46 -30.40 -33.68
N ALA A 664 20.44 -29.56 -34.02
CA ALA A 664 20.54 -28.18 -33.56
C ALA A 664 19.34 -27.34 -34.01
N VAL A 665 18.92 -27.44 -35.28
CA VAL A 665 17.70 -26.77 -35.77
C VAL A 665 16.48 -27.15 -34.91
N ASN A 666 16.24 -28.45 -34.71
CA ASN A 666 15.10 -28.90 -33.90
C ASN A 666 15.16 -28.38 -32.46
N THR A 667 16.36 -28.34 -31.87
CA THR A 667 16.58 -27.87 -30.50
C THR A 667 16.27 -26.37 -30.35
N TYR A 668 16.74 -25.53 -31.28
CA TYR A 668 16.48 -24.09 -31.24
C TYR A 668 15.04 -23.74 -31.63
N LEU A 669 14.41 -24.47 -32.55
CA LEU A 669 12.99 -24.28 -32.83
C LEU A 669 12.14 -24.61 -31.61
N LYS A 670 12.48 -25.68 -30.87
CA LYS A 670 11.79 -26.02 -29.63
C LYS A 670 11.99 -24.98 -28.53
N ASP A 671 13.16 -24.36 -28.45
CA ASP A 671 13.40 -23.22 -27.57
C ASP A 671 12.48 -22.04 -27.90
N LEU A 672 12.36 -21.70 -29.19
CA LEU A 672 11.55 -20.59 -29.67
C LEU A 672 10.04 -20.80 -29.54
N GLU A 673 9.58 -22.03 -29.32
CA GLU A 673 8.19 -22.31 -28.91
C GLU A 673 7.92 -21.83 -27.48
N ASN A 674 8.91 -21.94 -26.58
CA ASN A 674 8.80 -21.58 -25.17
C ASN A 674 9.21 -20.12 -24.92
N LEU A 675 10.24 -19.65 -25.62
CA LEU A 675 10.80 -18.30 -25.54
C LEU A 675 10.78 -17.65 -26.94
N PRO A 676 9.63 -17.14 -27.41
CA PRO A 676 9.52 -16.53 -28.71
C PRO A 676 10.48 -15.36 -28.89
N LYS A 677 11.00 -15.16 -30.11
CA LYS A 677 11.94 -14.07 -30.43
C LYS A 677 13.24 -14.09 -29.59
N ASN A 678 13.58 -15.19 -28.93
CA ASN A 678 14.84 -15.30 -28.17
C ASN A 678 16.07 -15.22 -29.09
N GLY A 679 16.82 -14.11 -28.98
CA GLY A 679 17.97 -13.83 -29.84
C GLY A 679 19.11 -14.85 -29.72
N TRP A 680 19.28 -15.45 -28.54
CA TRP A 680 20.29 -16.50 -28.31
C TRP A 680 20.00 -17.76 -29.15
N ALA A 681 18.73 -18.19 -29.18
CA ALA A 681 18.30 -19.32 -29.99
C ALA A 681 18.28 -18.97 -31.49
N LEU A 682 17.82 -17.78 -31.87
CA LEU A 682 17.82 -17.33 -33.27
C LEU A 682 19.23 -17.26 -33.89
N HIS A 683 20.22 -16.82 -33.11
CA HIS A 683 21.62 -16.84 -33.56
C HIS A 683 22.12 -18.28 -33.72
N GLY A 684 21.83 -19.17 -32.76
CA GLY A 684 22.16 -20.59 -32.86
C GLY A 684 21.49 -21.27 -34.07
N LEU A 685 20.23 -20.95 -34.32
CA LEU A 685 19.43 -21.45 -35.44
C LEU A 685 20.01 -21.00 -36.79
N THR A 686 20.45 -19.74 -36.88
CA THR A 686 21.18 -19.22 -38.05
C THR A 686 22.43 -20.04 -38.35
N ALA A 687 23.24 -20.33 -37.33
CA ALA A 687 24.44 -21.15 -37.48
C ALA A 687 24.12 -22.60 -37.90
N ALA A 688 23.03 -23.17 -37.36
CA ALA A 688 22.57 -24.51 -37.73
C ALA A 688 22.15 -24.61 -39.20
N TYR A 689 21.35 -23.65 -39.69
CA TYR A 689 20.97 -23.60 -41.11
C TYR A 689 22.17 -23.35 -42.04
N ALA A 690 23.12 -22.51 -41.62
CA ALA A 690 24.38 -22.34 -42.35
C ALA A 690 25.15 -23.66 -42.48
N GLY A 691 25.22 -24.46 -41.41
CA GLY A 691 25.83 -25.79 -41.41
C GLY A 691 25.10 -26.81 -42.32
N LEU A 692 23.79 -26.65 -42.51
CA LEU A 692 22.98 -27.44 -43.46
C LEU A 692 23.06 -26.91 -44.91
N LYS A 693 23.66 -25.74 -45.13
CA LYS A 693 23.64 -25.01 -46.40
C LYS A 693 22.21 -24.64 -46.85
N ASP A 694 21.32 -24.39 -45.90
CA ASP A 694 19.96 -23.92 -46.15
C ASP A 694 19.92 -22.38 -46.13
N ASP A 695 20.19 -21.76 -47.28
CA ASP A 695 20.27 -20.31 -47.38
C ASP A 695 18.91 -19.60 -47.21
N VAL A 696 17.80 -20.28 -47.44
CA VAL A 696 16.46 -19.69 -47.34
C VAL A 696 16.11 -19.52 -45.87
N ASP A 697 16.17 -20.60 -45.10
CA ASP A 697 15.83 -20.57 -43.68
C ASP A 697 16.89 -19.83 -42.86
N ARG A 698 18.17 -19.89 -43.25
CA ARG A 698 19.23 -19.08 -42.64
C ARG A 698 18.92 -17.59 -42.72
N LYS A 699 18.57 -17.07 -43.91
CA LYS A 699 18.25 -15.64 -44.08
C LYS A 699 17.02 -15.24 -43.27
N ALA A 700 16.00 -16.09 -43.24
CA ALA A 700 14.81 -15.85 -42.43
C ALA A 700 15.14 -15.81 -40.92
N ALA A 701 16.01 -16.71 -40.44
CA ALA A 701 16.48 -16.70 -39.06
C ALA A 701 17.34 -15.45 -38.75
N GLU A 702 18.20 -15.01 -39.68
CA GLU A 702 19.00 -13.78 -39.55
C GLU A 702 18.15 -12.52 -39.44
N GLU A 703 17.09 -12.40 -40.25
CA GLU A 703 16.17 -11.26 -40.18
C GLU A 703 15.44 -11.22 -38.82
N LYS A 704 14.95 -12.38 -38.35
CA LYS A 704 14.34 -12.50 -37.02
C LYS A 704 15.35 -12.17 -35.91
N PHE A 705 16.58 -12.65 -36.01
CA PHE A 705 17.65 -12.35 -35.05
C PHE A 705 17.93 -10.84 -35.00
N LYS A 706 18.10 -10.19 -36.15
CA LYS A 706 18.33 -8.73 -36.21
C LYS A 706 17.22 -7.93 -35.56
N ALA A 707 15.96 -8.35 -35.74
CA ALA A 707 14.82 -7.70 -35.09
C ALA A 707 14.80 -7.93 -33.57
N ALA A 708 15.03 -9.17 -33.12
CA ALA A 708 15.07 -9.54 -31.71
C ALA A 708 16.24 -8.91 -30.94
N TRP A 709 17.37 -8.69 -31.60
CA TRP A 709 18.62 -8.22 -31.01
C TRP A 709 18.89 -6.73 -31.27
N ALA A 710 17.87 -5.97 -31.70
CA ALA A 710 18.02 -4.58 -32.12
C ALA A 710 18.40 -3.61 -30.98
N THR A 711 18.06 -3.96 -29.73
CA THR A 711 18.32 -3.15 -28.53
C THR A 711 19.48 -3.68 -27.68
N ALA A 712 20.10 -4.77 -28.11
CA ALA A 712 21.20 -5.41 -27.41
C ALA A 712 22.47 -4.54 -27.40
N ASP A 713 23.26 -4.65 -26.33
CA ASP A 713 24.57 -3.99 -26.21
C ASP A 713 25.74 -4.97 -26.28
N VAL A 714 25.46 -6.24 -26.57
CA VAL A 714 26.46 -7.28 -26.80
C VAL A 714 26.30 -7.91 -28.19
N GLU A 715 27.42 -8.28 -28.81
CA GLU A 715 27.42 -9.11 -30.02
C GLU A 715 27.48 -10.58 -29.64
N LEU A 716 26.61 -11.40 -30.24
CA LEU A 716 26.63 -12.84 -30.04
C LEU A 716 27.59 -13.52 -31.01
N THR A 717 28.41 -14.43 -30.48
CA THR A 717 29.23 -15.35 -31.30
C THR A 717 28.59 -16.74 -31.41
N GLY A 718 27.45 -16.95 -30.76
CA GLY A 718 26.75 -18.23 -30.64
C GLY A 718 25.54 -18.12 -29.71
N SER A 719 24.85 -19.23 -29.47
CA SER A 719 23.74 -19.33 -28.51
C SER A 719 24.17 -19.29 -27.03
N LYS A 720 25.48 -19.37 -26.79
CA LYS A 720 26.17 -19.15 -25.51
C LYS A 720 27.49 -18.41 -25.75
N ILE A 721 27.95 -17.65 -24.76
CA ILE A 721 29.27 -17.02 -24.80
C ILE A 721 30.34 -18.10 -24.55
N LYS A 722 31.46 -18.03 -25.28
CA LYS A 722 32.49 -19.08 -25.33
C LYS A 722 33.58 -18.95 -24.28
#